data_AF-A0A9E5EVX7-F1
#
_entry.id   AF-A0A9E5EVX7-F1
#
_cell.length_a   1.000
_cell.length_b   1.000
_cell.length_c   1.000
_cell.angle_alpha   90.00
_cell.angle_beta   90.00
_cell.angle_gamma   90.00
#
_symmetry.space_group_name_H-M   'P 1'
#
loop_
_entity.id
_entity.type
_entity.pdbx_description
1 polymer ?
#
loop_
_entity_poly.entity_id
_entity_poly.type
_entity_poly.pdbx_seq_one_letter_code
_entity_poly.pdbx_strand_id
1 'polypeptide(L)'
;MVQQRQQAMIPGFFPLATTITKNEQKIPLIVYRSYWGIHAVQVQSGKLEWEARSDWGIDAVSQDKKKEILNQWLSQYVTNNLRPGILFENTSLGCLSSDGRNVFCVEDLSVPPPPTANPYMNMNGIQNNNNRAPNKEVNDAILFSKLQAYDLVTGKLRWEIGERDEKSELGDTHFLGPPIPVSGKLFVLTEKQQELRLVTLDPVTGKLLGIQTLVTTRDKLEQDVGRRTQAAHLSYGEGILVCPTNSGALLGVDLLTGSLVWAYMYRDKTESPDTALDPNRPRINGMIGRRPNGALMNPSFNNQWKVTAPVIQDGKVIFTAPDARAIHCVNLRDGTKVWTQNRQEEDLYFGGVYAGLAVVVGRKTCRGIDINNGSTVWTLETGVPSGLGVASENIYYLPIKESNGSKEPEVCAIDIAKGKIVAHTRSRKSEVAGNLIFHEGAVISQTTSDVAVYPQLAIKLEQIDLLIKANPNDPLGLTERGELRLNKGDLKGAIEDLKKVLAQSITPEIKDRARTKLFEAFTDYFQQDFNAAEPFLGEYEALCKVDIRAGAEEKERLEMEAEGRRRKTNFLCLVAKGRESQGRLIDAFDKYQEFAATSQSDDLISVLDEPSVRASGEVWSQGRIAAMVAKASPENKKPLEAKIQSSWDQLQKKGATLD
;
A
#
# COMPACT_ATOMS: atom_id res chain seq x y z
N MET A 1 8.00 -15.76 6.72
CA MET A 1 7.50 -16.29 5.42
C MET A 1 7.10 -15.21 4.42
N VAL A 2 6.17 -14.28 4.73
CA VAL A 2 5.74 -13.22 3.77
C VAL A 2 6.92 -12.37 3.31
N GLN A 3 7.74 -11.87 4.24
CA GLN A 3 8.98 -11.14 3.93
C GLN A 3 9.98 -11.99 3.12
N GLN A 4 10.20 -13.26 3.51
CA GLN A 4 11.10 -14.18 2.81
C GLN A 4 10.66 -14.44 1.35
N ARG A 5 9.36 -14.31 1.05
CA ARG A 5 8.81 -14.43 -0.30
C ARG A 5 8.71 -13.09 -1.03
N GLN A 6 9.27 -12.02 -0.47
CA GLN A 6 9.25 -10.66 -1.01
C GLN A 6 7.84 -10.12 -1.32
N GLN A 7 6.80 -10.68 -0.72
CA GLN A 7 5.42 -10.22 -0.92
C GLN A 7 5.21 -8.85 -0.25
N ALA A 8 4.27 -8.08 -0.80
CA ALA A 8 3.82 -6.84 -0.16
C ALA A 8 3.13 -7.19 1.18
N MET A 9 3.55 -6.51 2.25
CA MET A 9 2.88 -6.60 3.55
C MET A 9 1.98 -5.39 3.68
N ILE A 10 0.67 -5.59 3.54
CA ILE A 10 -0.33 -4.53 3.70
C ILE A 10 -1.06 -4.78 5.02
N PRO A 11 -0.83 -3.97 6.06
CA PRO A 11 -1.53 -4.13 7.32
C PRO A 11 -3.04 -3.95 7.14
N GLY A 12 -3.83 -4.76 7.85
CA GLY A 12 -5.27 -4.59 8.00
C GLY A 12 -5.65 -3.59 9.10
N PHE A 13 -4.66 -2.91 9.69
CA PHE A 13 -4.86 -1.90 10.72
C PHE A 13 -5.06 -0.51 10.09
N PHE A 14 -6.17 0.14 10.39
CA PHE A 14 -6.44 1.50 9.93
C PHE A 14 -6.65 2.43 11.12
N PRO A 15 -5.76 3.42 11.31
CA PRO A 15 -5.95 4.37 12.40
C PRO A 15 -7.15 5.27 12.11
N LEU A 16 -7.77 5.76 13.16
CA LEU A 16 -8.76 6.82 13.13
C LEU A 16 -8.07 8.11 13.59
N ALA A 17 -8.13 9.16 12.78
CA ALA A 17 -7.66 10.48 13.18
C ALA A 17 -8.85 11.40 13.47
N THR A 18 -8.83 12.07 14.62
CA THR A 18 -9.94 12.90 15.11
C THR A 18 -9.43 13.98 16.07
N THR A 19 -10.27 14.94 16.44
CA THR A 19 -9.90 16.03 17.33
C THR A 19 -10.84 16.07 18.52
N ILE A 20 -10.30 15.95 19.73
CA ILE A 20 -11.07 16.06 20.98
C ILE A 20 -10.95 17.47 21.57
N THR A 21 -11.90 17.85 22.42
CA THR A 21 -11.80 19.08 23.22
C THR A 21 -11.65 18.72 24.69
N LYS A 22 -10.57 19.18 25.33
CA LYS A 22 -10.27 18.95 26.75
C LYS A 22 -9.81 20.27 27.37
N ASN A 23 -10.48 20.72 28.43
CA ASN A 23 -10.21 22.02 29.06
C ASN A 23 -10.15 23.17 28.04
N GLU A 24 -11.14 23.23 27.14
CA GLU A 24 -11.25 24.23 26.04
C GLU A 24 -10.13 24.17 24.98
N GLN A 25 -9.18 23.26 25.09
CA GLN A 25 -8.13 23.03 24.10
C GLN A 25 -8.54 21.93 23.12
N LYS A 26 -8.34 22.19 21.83
CA LYS A 26 -8.46 21.17 20.78
C LYS A 26 -7.18 20.34 20.74
N ILE A 27 -7.32 19.04 20.85
CA ILE A 27 -6.21 18.09 20.88
C ILE A 27 -6.44 17.09 19.74
N PRO A 28 -5.60 17.11 18.70
CA PRO A 28 -5.62 16.13 17.64
C PRO A 28 -5.14 14.78 18.16
N LEU A 29 -5.91 13.75 17.85
CA LEU A 29 -5.80 12.41 18.42
C LEU A 29 -5.77 11.37 17.30
N ILE A 30 -4.91 10.37 17.48
CA ILE A 30 -4.88 9.17 16.67
C ILE A 30 -5.36 8.04 17.56
N VAL A 31 -6.39 7.34 17.12
CA VAL A 31 -6.87 6.11 17.75
C VAL A 31 -6.52 4.95 16.83
N TYR A 32 -5.82 3.94 17.34
CA TYR A 32 -5.35 2.83 16.51
C TYR A 32 -5.39 1.49 17.25
N ARG A 33 -5.54 0.40 16.48
CA ARG A 33 -5.45 -0.98 16.97
C ARG A 33 -3.99 -1.44 16.98
N SER A 34 -3.56 -2.12 18.04
CA SER A 34 -2.31 -2.87 18.14
C SER A 34 -2.62 -4.33 18.50
N TYR A 35 -1.57 -5.15 18.67
CA TYR A 35 -1.71 -6.52 19.19
C TYR A 35 -2.16 -6.59 20.65
N TRP A 36 -2.05 -5.49 21.40
CA TRP A 36 -2.51 -5.37 22.77
C TRP A 36 -3.99 -4.96 22.85
N GLY A 37 -4.44 -4.06 21.97
CA GLY A 37 -5.79 -3.50 22.02
C GLY A 37 -5.92 -2.21 21.25
N ILE A 38 -6.57 -1.21 21.83
CA ILE A 38 -6.78 0.12 21.23
C ILE A 38 -6.01 1.15 22.02
N HIS A 39 -5.34 2.06 21.32
CA HIS A 39 -4.61 3.17 21.93
C HIS A 39 -5.10 4.48 21.35
N ALA A 40 -5.16 5.51 22.19
CA ALA A 40 -5.42 6.88 21.79
C ALA A 40 -4.24 7.76 22.19
N VAL A 41 -3.61 8.37 21.19
CA VAL A 41 -2.36 9.11 21.34
C VAL A 41 -2.50 10.48 20.70
N GLN A 42 -1.98 11.51 21.38
CA GLN A 42 -1.95 12.86 20.81
C GLN A 42 -1.00 12.92 19.60
N VAL A 43 -1.46 13.50 18.49
CA VAL A 43 -0.69 13.58 17.23
C VAL A 43 0.64 14.30 17.43
N GLN A 44 0.63 15.43 18.15
CA GLN A 44 1.80 16.31 18.24
C GLN A 44 2.85 15.83 19.24
N SER A 45 2.42 15.29 20.37
CA SER A 45 3.32 14.98 21.49
C SER A 45 3.66 13.49 21.59
N GLY A 46 2.89 12.61 20.94
CA GLY A 46 3.00 11.17 21.13
C GLY A 46 2.53 10.71 22.52
N LYS A 47 1.92 11.60 23.32
CA LYS A 47 1.41 11.26 24.64
C LYS A 47 0.20 10.34 24.55
N LEU A 48 0.25 9.22 25.26
CA LEU A 48 -0.89 8.33 25.47
C LEU A 48 -1.95 9.02 26.33
N GLU A 49 -3.17 9.16 25.81
CA GLU A 49 -4.33 9.66 26.56
C GLU A 49 -5.07 8.52 27.26
N TRP A 50 -5.28 7.41 26.55
CA TRP A 50 -5.87 6.20 27.09
C TRP A 50 -5.56 4.99 26.21
N GLU A 51 -5.73 3.81 26.78
CA GLU A 51 -5.65 2.55 26.06
C GLU A 51 -6.68 1.56 26.65
N ALA A 52 -7.22 0.69 25.79
CA ALA A 52 -8.17 -0.35 26.17
C ALA A 52 -7.70 -1.73 25.66
N ARG A 53 -7.53 -2.66 26.59
CA ARG A 53 -7.00 -4.00 26.31
C ARG A 53 -8.02 -4.83 25.51
N SER A 54 -7.52 -5.59 24.54
CA SER A 54 -8.27 -6.65 23.86
C SER A 54 -7.98 -8.00 24.54
N ASP A 55 -9.02 -8.72 24.95
CA ASP A 55 -8.88 -10.02 25.61
C ASP A 55 -8.45 -11.12 24.61
N TRP A 56 -8.75 -10.91 23.33
CA TRP A 56 -8.33 -11.78 22.23
C TRP A 56 -7.19 -11.21 21.39
N GLY A 57 -6.58 -10.12 21.86
CA GLY A 57 -5.34 -9.57 21.32
C GLY A 57 -4.19 -10.57 21.48
N ILE A 58 -3.22 -10.52 20.57
CA ILE A 58 -2.09 -11.46 20.58
C ILE A 58 -1.29 -11.36 21.89
N ASP A 59 -1.10 -10.15 22.42
CA ASP A 59 -0.38 -9.95 23.68
C ASP A 59 -1.11 -10.64 24.85
N ALA A 60 -2.43 -10.44 24.95
CA ALA A 60 -3.25 -11.06 25.99
C ALA A 60 -3.25 -12.59 25.88
N VAL A 61 -3.48 -13.13 24.67
CA VAL A 61 -3.54 -14.57 24.43
C VAL A 61 -2.17 -15.24 24.63
N SER A 62 -1.07 -14.56 24.30
CA SER A 62 0.30 -15.09 24.41
C SER A 62 0.78 -15.26 25.85
N GLN A 63 0.11 -14.60 26.81
CA GLN A 63 0.42 -14.67 28.25
C GLN A 63 -0.56 -15.59 29.01
N ASP A 64 -1.54 -16.16 28.32
CA ASP A 64 -2.59 -17.03 28.88
C ASP A 64 -2.33 -18.50 28.45
N LYS A 65 -3.02 -19.45 29.09
CA LYS A 65 -3.15 -20.87 28.72
C LYS A 65 -3.79 -21.08 27.34
N LYS A 66 -4.20 -19.99 26.67
CA LYS A 66 -4.72 -19.96 25.30
C LYS A 66 -3.57 -19.97 24.27
N LYS A 67 -2.33 -19.68 24.66
CA LYS A 67 -1.16 -19.61 23.78
C LYS A 67 -0.91 -20.89 22.98
N GLU A 68 -1.07 -22.07 23.59
CA GLU A 68 -0.81 -23.35 22.94
C GLU A 68 -1.72 -23.56 21.72
N ILE A 69 -3.02 -23.26 21.87
CA ILE A 69 -4.00 -23.40 20.78
C ILE A 69 -3.71 -22.39 19.66
N LEU A 70 -3.35 -21.16 20.01
CA LEU A 70 -2.99 -20.11 19.05
C LEU A 70 -1.77 -20.51 18.23
N ASN A 71 -0.71 -20.99 18.89
CA ASN A 71 0.51 -21.45 18.22
C ASN A 71 0.23 -22.64 17.29
N GLN A 72 -0.65 -23.55 17.69
CA GLN A 72 -1.08 -24.67 16.85
C GLN A 72 -1.79 -24.17 15.59
N TRP A 73 -2.75 -23.25 15.73
CA TRP A 73 -3.48 -22.67 14.60
C TRP A 73 -2.57 -21.88 13.66
N LEU A 74 -1.70 -21.03 14.20
CA LEU A 74 -0.71 -20.27 13.44
C LEU A 74 0.24 -21.18 12.66
N SER A 75 0.74 -22.24 13.29
CA SER A 75 1.59 -23.22 12.64
C SER A 75 0.89 -23.86 11.44
N GLN A 76 -0.41 -24.18 11.55
CA GLN A 76 -1.18 -24.71 10.43
C GLN A 76 -1.37 -23.68 9.30
N TYR A 77 -1.68 -22.41 9.61
CA TYR A 77 -1.81 -21.38 8.58
C TYR A 77 -0.51 -21.19 7.79
N VAL A 78 0.64 -21.19 8.47
CA VAL A 78 1.95 -20.97 7.85
C VAL A 78 2.42 -22.21 7.10
N THR A 79 2.42 -23.38 7.74
CA THR A 79 2.95 -24.64 7.18
C THR A 79 2.14 -25.10 5.96
N ASN A 80 0.82 -24.97 6.03
CA ASN A 80 -0.06 -25.34 4.90
C ASN A 80 -0.24 -24.20 3.89
N ASN A 81 0.44 -23.06 4.10
CA ASN A 81 0.35 -21.88 3.25
C ASN A 81 -1.10 -21.44 2.99
N LEU A 82 -1.96 -21.51 4.01
CA LEU A 82 -3.38 -21.16 3.91
C LEU A 82 -3.52 -19.64 3.80
N ARG A 83 -3.09 -18.92 4.83
CA ARG A 83 -3.10 -17.45 4.87
C ARG A 83 -1.92 -16.92 5.70
N PRO A 84 -0.75 -16.75 5.08
CA PRO A 84 0.48 -16.35 5.79
C PRO A 84 0.38 -15.01 6.53
N GLY A 85 -0.51 -14.12 6.09
CA GLY A 85 -0.76 -12.80 6.69
C GLY A 85 -1.88 -12.76 7.73
N ILE A 86 -2.41 -13.91 8.19
CA ILE A 86 -3.58 -13.98 9.08
C ILE A 86 -3.46 -13.07 10.32
N LEU A 87 -2.25 -12.90 10.86
CA LEU A 87 -1.99 -12.09 12.06
C LEU A 87 -2.17 -10.59 11.86
N PHE A 88 -1.86 -10.07 10.67
CA PHE A 88 -1.77 -8.63 10.44
C PHE A 88 -2.70 -8.12 9.35
N GLU A 89 -3.44 -9.01 8.66
CA GLU A 89 -4.38 -8.66 7.59
C GLU A 89 -5.86 -8.80 8.00
N ASN A 90 -6.14 -8.91 9.30
CA ASN A 90 -7.49 -9.02 9.82
C ASN A 90 -8.15 -7.63 9.94
N THR A 91 -8.74 -7.17 8.85
CA THR A 91 -9.40 -5.84 8.78
C THR A 91 -10.66 -5.73 9.64
N SER A 92 -11.34 -6.85 9.94
CA SER A 92 -12.50 -6.85 10.84
C SER A 92 -12.14 -6.30 12.23
N LEU A 93 -10.93 -6.63 12.72
CA LEU A 93 -10.40 -6.16 14.00
C LEU A 93 -9.59 -4.87 13.89
N GLY A 94 -8.90 -4.70 12.75
CA GLY A 94 -7.94 -3.61 12.56
C GLY A 94 -8.54 -2.27 12.18
N CYS A 95 -9.80 -2.24 11.71
CA CYS A 95 -10.50 -1.02 11.37
C CYS A 95 -11.34 -0.50 12.54
N LEU A 96 -11.45 0.83 12.64
CA LEU A 96 -12.20 1.56 13.65
C LEU A 96 -13.19 2.53 12.99
N SER A 97 -14.19 2.98 13.73
CA SER A 97 -15.06 4.10 13.32
C SER A 97 -15.37 5.00 14.51
N SER A 98 -15.90 6.20 14.27
CA SER A 98 -16.30 7.12 15.34
C SER A 98 -17.40 8.07 14.89
N ASP A 99 -18.30 8.40 15.83
CA ASP A 99 -19.32 9.46 15.70
C ASP A 99 -18.84 10.80 16.30
N GLY A 100 -17.55 10.91 16.65
CA GLY A 100 -16.95 12.07 17.33
C GLY A 100 -17.15 12.09 18.85
N ARG A 101 -17.93 11.16 19.42
CA ARG A 101 -18.10 10.99 20.88
C ARG A 101 -17.56 9.66 21.37
N ASN A 102 -17.75 8.61 20.58
CA ASN A 102 -17.29 7.26 20.86
C ASN A 102 -16.43 6.73 19.71
N VAL A 103 -15.55 5.81 20.03
CA VAL A 103 -14.83 4.95 19.09
C VAL A 103 -15.51 3.58 19.10
N PHE A 104 -15.80 3.04 17.92
CA PHE A 104 -16.42 1.74 17.75
C PHE A 104 -15.46 0.75 17.09
N CYS A 105 -15.43 -0.46 17.62
CA CYS A 105 -14.53 -1.52 17.18
C CYS A 105 -15.14 -2.90 17.40
N VAL A 106 -14.73 -3.87 16.58
CA VAL A 106 -15.08 -5.29 16.78
C VAL A 106 -14.05 -5.95 17.68
N GLU A 107 -14.49 -6.74 18.65
CA GLU A 107 -13.67 -7.64 19.45
C GLU A 107 -13.97 -9.09 19.04
N ASP A 108 -12.94 -9.79 18.57
CA ASP A 108 -12.99 -11.16 18.06
C ASP A 108 -11.60 -11.81 18.18
N LEU A 109 -11.51 -13.11 17.93
CA LEU A 109 -10.27 -13.86 17.78
C LEU A 109 -9.34 -13.20 16.76
N SER A 110 -8.16 -12.74 17.22
CA SER A 110 -7.10 -12.25 16.32
C SER A 110 -6.71 -13.29 15.27
N VAL A 111 -6.74 -14.57 15.64
CA VAL A 111 -6.49 -15.70 14.75
C VAL A 111 -7.63 -16.71 14.91
N PRO A 112 -8.60 -16.77 13.97
CA PRO A 112 -9.64 -17.78 14.00
C PRO A 112 -9.08 -19.17 13.68
N PRO A 113 -9.76 -20.26 14.09
CA PRO A 113 -9.30 -21.61 13.82
C PRO A 113 -9.19 -21.88 12.31
N PRO A 114 -8.08 -22.45 11.81
CA PRO A 114 -7.99 -22.90 10.43
C PRO A 114 -9.03 -24.02 10.19
N PRO A 115 -9.47 -24.23 8.93
CA PRO A 115 -10.50 -25.22 8.61
C PRO A 115 -10.27 -26.60 9.24
N THR A 116 -9.03 -27.11 9.15
CA THR A 116 -8.64 -28.42 9.69
C THR A 116 -8.67 -28.54 11.21
N ALA A 117 -8.65 -27.42 11.94
CA ALA A 117 -8.70 -27.37 13.40
C ALA A 117 -10.02 -26.78 13.93
N ASN A 118 -10.97 -26.48 13.06
CA ASN A 118 -12.24 -25.88 13.45
C ASN A 118 -13.24 -26.97 13.87
N PRO A 119 -13.69 -27.00 15.14
CA PRO A 119 -14.62 -28.02 15.63
C PRO A 119 -16.04 -27.90 15.03
N TYR A 120 -16.38 -26.74 14.47
CA TYR A 120 -17.67 -26.49 13.83
C TYR A 120 -17.64 -26.75 12.32
N MET A 121 -16.49 -27.11 11.76
CA MET A 121 -16.40 -27.51 10.36
C MET A 121 -16.97 -28.92 10.16
N ASN A 122 -17.80 -29.08 9.15
CA ASN A 122 -18.37 -30.37 8.79
C ASN A 122 -17.48 -31.04 7.72
N MET A 123 -16.86 -32.17 8.05
CA MET A 123 -16.09 -32.97 7.10
C MET A 123 -16.81 -34.28 6.82
N ASN A 124 -17.27 -34.48 5.58
CA ASN A 124 -17.98 -35.70 5.14
C ASN A 124 -19.26 -36.00 5.92
N GLY A 125 -20.00 -34.96 6.36
CA GLY A 125 -21.24 -35.13 7.12
C GLY A 125 -21.06 -35.48 8.60
N ILE A 126 -19.81 -35.57 9.08
CA ILE A 126 -19.48 -35.79 10.48
C ILE A 126 -18.81 -34.52 11.04
N GLN A 127 -19.39 -33.99 12.11
CA GLN A 127 -18.81 -32.86 12.84
C GLN A 127 -17.57 -33.35 13.60
N ASN A 128 -16.42 -32.74 13.36
CA ASN A 128 -15.15 -33.20 13.94
C ASN A 128 -14.96 -32.67 15.37
N ASN A 129 -15.66 -33.28 16.34
CA ASN A 129 -15.58 -32.92 17.75
C ASN A 129 -14.18 -33.11 18.37
N ASN A 130 -13.29 -33.86 17.72
CA ASN A 130 -11.91 -34.08 18.20
C ASN A 130 -11.05 -32.81 18.16
N ASN A 131 -11.49 -31.78 17.43
CA ASN A 131 -10.78 -30.51 17.28
C ASN A 131 -11.19 -29.45 18.32
N ARG A 132 -12.07 -29.77 19.27
CA ARG A 132 -12.46 -28.80 20.31
C ARG A 132 -11.26 -28.48 21.19
N ALA A 133 -11.05 -27.20 21.45
CA ALA A 133 -10.07 -26.77 22.42
C ALA A 133 -10.47 -27.33 23.81
N PRO A 134 -9.52 -27.69 24.67
CA PRO A 134 -9.85 -28.10 26.04
C PRO A 134 -10.55 -26.99 26.85
N ASN A 135 -10.32 -25.73 26.46
CA ASN A 135 -10.91 -24.56 27.09
C ASN A 135 -12.27 -24.20 26.45
N LYS A 136 -13.35 -24.20 27.24
CA LYS A 136 -14.69 -23.78 26.82
C LYS A 136 -14.71 -22.35 26.27
N GLU A 137 -13.98 -21.44 26.90
CA GLU A 137 -13.91 -20.03 26.50
C GLU A 137 -13.39 -19.87 25.07
N VAL A 138 -12.37 -20.66 24.70
CA VAL A 138 -11.81 -20.67 23.33
C VAL A 138 -12.84 -21.19 22.33
N ASN A 139 -13.56 -22.27 22.66
CA ASN A 139 -14.59 -22.80 21.75
C ASN A 139 -15.74 -21.81 21.59
N ASP A 140 -16.16 -21.16 22.67
CA ASP A 140 -17.25 -20.18 22.64
C ASP A 140 -16.88 -18.96 21.79
N ALA A 141 -15.63 -18.47 21.87
CA ALA A 141 -15.16 -17.34 21.08
C ALA A 141 -15.10 -17.59 19.56
N ILE A 142 -15.23 -18.85 19.11
CA ILE A 142 -15.35 -19.15 17.68
C ILE A 142 -16.73 -18.73 17.17
N LEU A 143 -17.76 -18.70 18.02
CA LEU A 143 -19.16 -18.62 17.62
C LEU A 143 -19.74 -17.20 17.52
N PHE A 144 -19.02 -16.18 17.98
CA PHE A 144 -19.50 -14.81 17.98
C PHE A 144 -18.35 -13.80 17.90
N SER A 145 -18.68 -12.54 17.66
CA SER A 145 -17.82 -11.39 17.95
C SER A 145 -18.62 -10.33 18.70
N LYS A 146 -17.92 -9.37 19.30
CA LYS A 146 -18.56 -8.27 20.02
C LYS A 146 -18.35 -6.95 19.29
N LEU A 147 -19.30 -6.03 19.46
CA LEU A 147 -19.13 -4.63 19.12
C LEU A 147 -19.03 -3.82 20.40
N GLN A 148 -17.96 -3.04 20.51
CA GLN A 148 -17.64 -2.23 21.68
C GLN A 148 -17.69 -0.74 21.32
N ALA A 149 -18.12 0.09 22.27
CA ALA A 149 -18.03 1.53 22.19
C ALA A 149 -17.23 2.10 23.35
N TYR A 150 -16.15 2.80 23.03
CA TYR A 150 -15.31 3.49 23.99
C TYR A 150 -15.55 4.99 23.91
N ASP A 151 -15.68 5.66 25.04
CA ASP A 151 -15.70 7.11 25.10
C ASP A 151 -14.40 7.68 24.51
N LEU A 152 -14.51 8.55 23.50
CA LEU A 152 -13.36 9.03 22.74
C LEU A 152 -12.38 9.84 23.60
N VAL A 153 -12.87 10.51 24.65
CA VAL A 153 -12.04 11.38 25.50
C VAL A 153 -11.37 10.60 26.63
N THR A 154 -12.09 9.67 27.25
CA THR A 154 -11.66 8.98 28.48
C THR A 154 -11.19 7.55 28.27
N GLY A 155 -11.51 6.93 27.14
CA GLY A 155 -11.23 5.52 26.87
C GLY A 155 -12.11 4.55 27.67
N LYS A 156 -13.13 5.04 28.40
CA LYS A 156 -14.03 4.20 29.17
C LYS A 156 -14.97 3.43 28.22
N LEU A 157 -15.06 2.10 28.40
CA LEU A 157 -16.08 1.29 27.74
C LEU A 157 -17.48 1.77 28.17
N ARG A 158 -18.26 2.25 27.21
CA ARG A 158 -19.64 2.75 27.42
C ARG A 158 -20.65 1.62 27.35
N TRP A 159 -20.52 0.77 26.36
CA TRP A 159 -21.35 -0.40 26.15
C TRP A 159 -20.63 -1.43 25.27
N GLU A 160 -21.07 -2.67 25.36
CA GLU A 160 -20.63 -3.80 24.56
C GLU A 160 -21.84 -4.69 24.27
N ILE A 161 -21.91 -5.24 23.06
CA ILE A 161 -22.97 -6.15 22.60
C ILE A 161 -22.37 -7.29 21.77
N GLY A 162 -23.10 -8.41 21.62
CA GLY A 162 -22.64 -9.57 20.84
C GLY A 162 -22.29 -10.82 21.64
N GLU A 163 -22.52 -10.83 22.95
CA GLU A 163 -22.14 -11.94 23.82
C GLU A 163 -22.87 -13.27 23.52
N ARG A 164 -22.46 -14.34 24.22
CA ARG A 164 -23.13 -15.63 24.14
C ARG A 164 -24.52 -15.55 24.76
N ASP A 165 -25.54 -15.46 23.92
CA ASP A 165 -26.94 -15.51 24.33
C ASP A 165 -27.82 -15.89 23.14
N GLU A 166 -28.19 -17.17 23.06
CA GLU A 166 -29.05 -17.68 22.00
C GLU A 166 -30.43 -16.98 21.95
N LYS A 167 -30.90 -16.41 23.06
CA LYS A 167 -32.20 -15.73 23.15
C LYS A 167 -32.15 -14.27 22.68
N SER A 168 -30.97 -13.65 22.67
CA SER A 168 -30.80 -12.28 22.21
C SER A 168 -30.69 -12.22 20.69
N GLU A 169 -31.36 -11.26 20.06
CA GLU A 169 -31.27 -11.02 18.60
C GLU A 169 -29.83 -10.76 18.13
N LEU A 170 -29.02 -10.18 19.01
CA LEU A 170 -27.60 -9.88 18.78
C LEU A 170 -26.65 -10.85 19.49
N GLY A 171 -27.16 -11.79 20.28
CA GLY A 171 -26.31 -12.84 20.83
C GLY A 171 -25.96 -13.88 19.77
N ASP A 172 -24.79 -14.50 19.92
CA ASP A 172 -24.24 -15.49 18.98
C ASP A 172 -24.16 -14.96 17.53
N THR A 173 -23.81 -13.69 17.35
CA THR A 173 -23.64 -13.04 16.05
C THR A 173 -22.19 -12.67 15.80
N HIS A 174 -21.81 -12.55 14.53
CA HIS A 174 -20.57 -11.90 14.14
C HIS A 174 -20.85 -10.53 13.53
N PHE A 175 -20.24 -9.50 14.09
CA PHE A 175 -20.14 -8.18 13.46
C PHE A 175 -19.09 -8.22 12.35
N LEU A 176 -19.47 -7.78 11.15
CA LEU A 176 -18.64 -7.87 9.95
C LEU A 176 -17.73 -6.64 9.76
N GLY A 177 -17.42 -5.91 10.84
CA GLY A 177 -16.61 -4.70 10.81
C GLY A 177 -17.17 -3.59 11.71
N PRO A 178 -16.46 -2.45 11.83
CA PRO A 178 -16.97 -1.32 12.60
C PRO A 178 -18.23 -0.71 11.94
N PRO A 179 -19.17 -0.15 12.73
CA PRO A 179 -20.36 0.51 12.21
C PRO A 179 -20.02 1.76 11.41
N ILE A 180 -20.97 2.23 10.60
CA ILE A 180 -20.96 3.59 10.07
C ILE A 180 -21.96 4.46 10.85
N PRO A 181 -21.53 5.58 11.45
CA PRO A 181 -22.44 6.54 12.07
C PRO A 181 -23.08 7.44 11.00
N VAL A 182 -24.40 7.37 10.88
CA VAL A 182 -25.17 8.18 9.92
C VAL A 182 -26.44 8.68 10.59
N SER A 183 -26.70 9.99 10.50
CA SER A 183 -27.94 10.61 10.98
C SER A 183 -28.29 10.27 12.45
N GLY A 184 -27.28 10.23 13.32
CA GLY A 184 -27.43 9.95 14.76
C GLY A 184 -27.71 8.49 15.11
N LYS A 185 -27.56 7.55 14.17
CA LYS A 185 -27.67 6.11 14.39
C LYS A 185 -26.38 5.42 13.94
N LEU A 186 -26.18 4.19 14.41
CA LEU A 186 -25.13 3.30 13.89
C LEU A 186 -25.75 2.26 12.98
N PHE A 187 -25.15 2.06 11.81
CA PHE A 187 -25.48 0.98 10.91
C PHE A 187 -24.30 0.01 10.85
N VAL A 188 -24.57 -1.29 10.99
CA VAL A 188 -23.53 -2.33 10.95
C VAL A 188 -24.06 -3.61 10.30
N LEU A 189 -23.20 -4.29 9.55
CA LEU A 189 -23.51 -5.61 9.01
C LEU A 189 -23.17 -6.68 10.04
N THR A 190 -24.08 -7.64 10.20
CA THR A 190 -23.86 -8.81 11.06
C THR A 190 -24.21 -10.09 10.30
N GLU A 191 -23.65 -11.21 10.74
CA GLU A 191 -24.14 -12.54 10.35
C GLU A 191 -24.61 -13.31 11.59
N LYS A 192 -25.78 -13.94 11.51
CA LYS A 192 -26.28 -14.90 12.50
C LYS A 192 -27.00 -16.02 11.78
N GLN A 193 -26.60 -17.26 12.04
CA GLN A 193 -27.22 -18.45 11.41
C GLN A 193 -27.35 -18.32 9.87
N GLN A 194 -26.29 -17.84 9.20
CA GLN A 194 -26.22 -17.64 7.75
C GLN A 194 -27.06 -16.47 7.21
N GLU A 195 -27.79 -15.76 8.07
CA GLU A 195 -28.45 -14.52 7.67
C GLU A 195 -27.48 -13.36 7.80
N LEU A 196 -27.17 -12.72 6.67
CA LEU A 196 -26.48 -11.43 6.64
C LEU A 196 -27.53 -10.33 6.84
N ARG A 197 -27.33 -9.53 7.89
CA ARG A 197 -28.33 -8.57 8.39
C ARG A 197 -27.73 -7.18 8.48
N LEU A 198 -28.49 -6.17 8.06
CA LEU A 198 -28.26 -4.78 8.42
C LEU A 198 -28.88 -4.51 9.78
N VAL A 199 -28.06 -4.13 10.74
CA VAL A 199 -28.46 -3.83 12.11
C VAL A 199 -28.34 -2.32 12.33
N THR A 200 -29.38 -1.73 12.92
CA THR A 200 -29.39 -0.33 13.33
C THR A 200 -29.33 -0.24 14.85
N LEU A 201 -28.41 0.55 15.39
CA LEU A 201 -28.19 0.70 16.83
C LEU A 201 -28.24 2.17 17.27
N ASP A 202 -28.62 2.38 18.52
CA ASP A 202 -28.43 3.65 19.21
C ASP A 202 -26.96 3.84 19.60
N PRO A 203 -26.29 4.93 19.20
CA PRO A 203 -24.85 5.12 19.44
C PRO A 203 -24.49 5.31 20.91
N VAL A 204 -25.42 5.79 21.74
CA VAL A 204 -25.16 6.12 23.15
C VAL A 204 -25.27 4.89 24.03
N THR A 205 -26.20 3.99 23.73
CA THR A 205 -26.57 2.85 24.59
C THR A 205 -26.23 1.49 23.99
N GLY A 206 -25.95 1.41 22.68
CA GLY A 206 -25.81 0.15 21.96
C GLY A 206 -27.13 -0.59 21.75
N LYS A 207 -28.27 0.03 22.10
CA LYS A 207 -29.59 -0.60 22.00
C LYS A 207 -29.95 -0.88 20.55
N LEU A 208 -30.46 -2.08 20.30
CA LEU A 208 -31.03 -2.47 19.02
C LEU A 208 -32.25 -1.62 18.65
N LEU A 209 -32.19 -0.96 17.48
CA LEU A 209 -33.29 -0.16 16.93
C LEU A 209 -33.99 -0.86 15.76
N GLY A 210 -33.29 -1.73 15.02
CA GLY A 210 -33.89 -2.46 13.90
C GLY A 210 -32.95 -3.50 13.30
N ILE A 211 -33.55 -4.53 12.71
CA ILE A 211 -32.87 -5.59 11.95
C ILE A 211 -33.55 -5.71 10.60
N GLN A 212 -32.76 -5.75 9.53
CA GLN A 212 -33.21 -6.08 8.19
C GLN A 212 -32.32 -7.19 7.64
N THR A 213 -32.89 -8.38 7.41
CA THR A 213 -32.17 -9.46 6.71
C THR A 213 -31.99 -9.07 5.24
N LEU A 214 -30.75 -9.13 4.77
CA LEU A 214 -30.37 -8.70 3.43
C LEU A 214 -30.22 -9.89 2.48
N VAL A 215 -29.41 -10.87 2.86
CA VAL A 215 -29.15 -12.09 2.08
C VAL A 215 -28.84 -13.27 3.01
N THR A 216 -28.96 -14.50 2.48
CA THR A 216 -28.50 -15.72 3.15
C THR A 216 -27.20 -16.23 2.52
N THR A 217 -26.30 -16.76 3.35
CA THR A 217 -24.99 -17.26 2.93
C THR A 217 -24.98 -18.78 2.86
N ARG A 218 -24.08 -19.34 2.06
CA ARG A 218 -23.96 -20.80 1.90
C ARG A 218 -23.39 -21.48 3.15
N ASP A 219 -22.31 -20.92 3.68
CA ASP A 219 -21.57 -21.43 4.82
C ASP A 219 -21.65 -20.40 5.95
N LYS A 220 -21.66 -20.89 7.19
CA LYS A 220 -21.66 -20.01 8.35
C LYS A 220 -20.32 -19.29 8.51
N LEU A 221 -20.33 -18.07 9.05
CA LEU A 221 -19.12 -17.28 9.23
C LEU A 221 -18.04 -17.97 10.08
N GLU A 222 -18.40 -18.80 11.08
CA GLU A 222 -17.41 -19.54 11.85
C GLU A 222 -16.64 -20.56 11.01
N GLN A 223 -17.16 -20.97 9.86
CA GLN A 223 -16.51 -21.89 8.90
C GLN A 223 -15.76 -21.13 7.80
N ASP A 224 -16.16 -19.90 7.48
CA ASP A 224 -15.55 -19.05 6.45
C ASP A 224 -14.57 -18.03 7.05
N VAL A 225 -13.33 -18.48 7.27
CA VAL A 225 -12.22 -17.65 7.76
C VAL A 225 -11.95 -16.45 6.84
N GLY A 226 -12.18 -16.60 5.53
CA GLY A 226 -11.99 -15.52 4.56
C GLY A 226 -12.89 -14.33 4.89
N ARG A 227 -14.20 -14.58 4.92
CA ARG A 227 -15.22 -13.58 5.24
C ARG A 227 -15.09 -13.06 6.67
N ARG A 228 -14.77 -13.91 7.66
CA ARG A 228 -14.65 -13.49 9.08
C ARG A 228 -13.58 -12.42 9.32
N THR A 229 -12.49 -12.46 8.57
CA THR A 229 -11.30 -11.61 8.80
C THR A 229 -11.18 -10.46 7.78
N GLN A 230 -12.26 -10.21 7.05
CA GLN A 230 -12.35 -9.20 6.01
C GLN A 230 -13.58 -8.34 6.28
N ALA A 231 -13.35 -7.09 6.67
CA ALA A 231 -14.43 -6.17 6.99
C ALA A 231 -15.36 -5.95 5.77
N ALA A 232 -16.65 -6.00 6.00
CA ALA A 232 -17.70 -5.61 5.07
C ALA A 232 -18.04 -4.12 5.32
N HIS A 233 -17.16 -3.23 4.89
CA HIS A 233 -17.31 -1.80 5.11
C HIS A 233 -18.56 -1.24 4.43
N LEU A 234 -19.43 -0.61 5.23
CA LEU A 234 -20.55 0.17 4.74
C LEU A 234 -20.07 1.51 4.19
N SER A 235 -20.73 1.99 3.14
CA SER A 235 -20.50 3.33 2.60
C SER A 235 -21.83 4.04 2.42
N TYR A 236 -21.88 5.34 2.72
CA TYR A 236 -23.10 6.13 2.64
C TYR A 236 -22.86 7.38 1.80
N GLY A 237 -23.76 7.64 0.85
CA GLY A 237 -23.71 8.80 -0.02
C GLY A 237 -25.03 8.99 -0.75
N GLU A 238 -25.42 10.24 -0.97
CA GLU A 238 -26.63 10.62 -1.72
C GLU A 238 -27.92 9.91 -1.25
N GLY A 239 -28.02 9.59 0.05
CA GLY A 239 -29.20 8.94 0.66
C GLY A 239 -29.20 7.40 0.63
N ILE A 240 -28.24 6.78 -0.07
CA ILE A 240 -28.13 5.32 -0.19
C ILE A 240 -27.00 4.80 0.68
N LEU A 241 -27.31 3.80 1.51
CA LEU A 241 -26.35 2.97 2.21
C LEU A 241 -25.98 1.78 1.33
N VAL A 242 -24.70 1.70 0.96
CA VAL A 242 -24.12 0.61 0.19
C VAL A 242 -23.61 -0.48 1.13
N CYS A 243 -24.12 -1.69 0.97
CA CYS A 243 -23.87 -2.84 1.82
C CYS A 243 -23.16 -3.97 1.04
N PRO A 244 -21.84 -4.14 1.17
CA PRO A 244 -21.14 -5.30 0.59
C PRO A 244 -21.42 -6.56 1.40
N THR A 245 -21.66 -7.68 0.71
CA THR A 245 -21.95 -8.97 1.39
C THR A 245 -20.71 -9.83 1.60
N ASN A 246 -19.62 -9.55 0.86
CA ASN A 246 -18.46 -10.44 0.69
C ASN A 246 -18.90 -11.88 0.34
N SER A 247 -20.04 -12.01 -0.35
CA SER A 247 -20.70 -13.27 -0.70
C SER A 247 -21.43 -13.14 -2.04
N GLY A 248 -20.80 -12.48 -3.02
CA GLY A 248 -21.29 -12.38 -4.39
C GLY A 248 -22.26 -11.23 -4.70
N ALA A 249 -22.58 -10.35 -3.74
CA ALA A 249 -23.52 -9.25 -3.95
C ALA A 249 -23.09 -7.92 -3.30
N LEU A 250 -23.47 -6.82 -3.94
CA LEU A 250 -23.47 -5.48 -3.39
C LEU A 250 -24.92 -4.99 -3.35
N LEU A 251 -25.35 -4.41 -2.24
CA LEU A 251 -26.75 -4.01 -2.04
C LEU A 251 -26.85 -2.50 -1.78
N GLY A 252 -27.92 -1.88 -2.23
CA GLY A 252 -28.24 -0.49 -1.92
C GLY A 252 -29.51 -0.40 -1.08
N VAL A 253 -29.42 0.25 0.07
CA VAL A 253 -30.54 0.49 0.98
C VAL A 253 -30.79 1.99 1.05
N ASP A 254 -32.01 2.41 0.72
CA ASP A 254 -32.43 3.80 0.91
C ASP A 254 -32.68 4.05 2.41
N LEU A 255 -31.90 4.97 3.00
CA LEU A 255 -31.99 5.20 4.46
C LEU A 255 -33.23 5.99 4.89
N LEU A 256 -33.89 6.68 3.97
CA LEU A 256 -35.12 7.43 4.28
C LEU A 256 -36.29 6.46 4.52
N THR A 257 -36.39 5.43 3.68
CA THR A 257 -37.47 4.45 3.69
C THR A 257 -37.08 3.14 4.39
N GLY A 258 -35.79 2.87 4.57
CA GLY A 258 -35.27 1.58 5.03
C GLY A 258 -35.41 0.45 3.99
N SER A 259 -35.73 0.78 2.74
CA SER A 259 -35.99 -0.22 1.69
C SER A 259 -34.72 -0.62 0.98
N LEU A 260 -34.56 -1.92 0.73
CA LEU A 260 -33.58 -2.43 -0.23
C LEU A 260 -34.02 -1.99 -1.64
N VAL A 261 -33.29 -1.06 -2.25
CA VAL A 261 -33.66 -0.45 -3.54
C VAL A 261 -33.02 -1.14 -4.74
N TRP A 262 -31.87 -1.79 -4.56
CA TRP A 262 -31.23 -2.58 -5.62
C TRP A 262 -30.26 -3.62 -5.05
N ALA A 263 -29.96 -4.63 -5.87
CA ALA A 263 -28.97 -5.65 -5.61
C ALA A 263 -28.14 -5.91 -6.88
N TYR A 264 -26.82 -5.78 -6.77
CA TYR A 264 -25.87 -6.06 -7.84
C TYR A 264 -25.11 -7.36 -7.54
N MET A 265 -25.35 -8.39 -8.34
CA MET A 265 -24.64 -9.67 -8.26
C MET A 265 -23.36 -9.59 -9.09
N TYR A 266 -22.21 -9.78 -8.45
CA TYR A 266 -20.90 -9.65 -9.12
C TYR A 266 -20.19 -10.99 -9.37
N ARG A 267 -20.73 -12.10 -8.88
CA ARG A 267 -20.26 -13.44 -9.22
C ARG A 267 -21.01 -13.96 -10.45
N ASP A 268 -20.26 -14.37 -11.47
CA ASP A 268 -20.84 -15.06 -12.62
C ASP A 268 -21.33 -16.45 -12.23
N LYS A 269 -22.49 -16.86 -12.78
CA LYS A 269 -23.07 -18.21 -12.54
C LYS A 269 -22.16 -19.36 -12.98
N THR A 270 -21.17 -19.10 -13.83
CA THR A 270 -20.21 -20.08 -14.37
C THR A 270 -18.91 -20.18 -13.58
N GLU A 271 -18.63 -19.24 -12.68
CA GLU A 271 -17.54 -19.35 -11.71
C GLU A 271 -17.99 -20.21 -10.52
N SER A 272 -18.19 -21.50 -10.76
CA SER A 272 -18.04 -22.45 -9.66
C SER A 272 -16.60 -22.36 -9.15
N PRO A 273 -16.33 -22.39 -7.83
CA PRO A 273 -14.98 -22.36 -7.27
C PRO A 273 -14.02 -23.42 -7.86
N ASP A 274 -14.57 -24.43 -8.53
CA ASP A 274 -13.88 -25.61 -9.05
C ASP A 274 -13.48 -25.56 -10.54
N THR A 275 -13.85 -24.54 -11.34
CA THR A 275 -13.63 -24.59 -12.81
C THR A 275 -12.23 -24.16 -13.28
N ALA A 276 -11.33 -23.73 -12.39
CA ALA A 276 -9.94 -23.39 -12.74
C ALA A 276 -8.96 -24.60 -12.73
N LEU A 277 -9.46 -25.83 -12.72
CA LEU A 277 -8.64 -27.05 -12.78
C LEU A 277 -8.83 -27.78 -14.11
N ASP A 278 -7.77 -27.78 -14.91
CA ASP A 278 -7.41 -28.68 -16.03
C ASP A 278 -8.50 -29.71 -16.46
N PRO A 279 -9.04 -29.62 -17.69
CA PRO A 279 -10.05 -30.53 -18.23
C PRO A 279 -9.68 -32.02 -18.25
N ASN A 280 -8.38 -32.37 -18.17
CA ASN A 280 -7.91 -33.75 -18.27
C ASN A 280 -7.75 -34.49 -16.93
N ARG A 281 -8.22 -33.96 -15.79
CA ARG A 281 -8.14 -34.65 -14.50
C ARG A 281 -9.46 -35.32 -14.09
N PRO A 282 -9.46 -36.61 -13.70
CA PRO A 282 -10.69 -37.32 -13.34
C PRO A 282 -11.31 -36.73 -12.07
N ARG A 283 -12.58 -36.32 -12.18
CA ARG A 283 -13.42 -35.92 -11.04
C ARG A 283 -13.87 -37.18 -10.29
N ILE A 284 -13.46 -37.34 -9.04
CA ILE A 284 -13.98 -38.39 -8.16
C ILE A 284 -14.80 -37.73 -7.03
N ASN A 285 -16.12 -38.00 -7.04
CA ASN A 285 -17.07 -37.79 -5.94
C ASN A 285 -17.02 -36.45 -5.16
N GLY A 286 -17.11 -35.30 -5.84
CA GLY A 286 -17.46 -34.02 -5.19
C GLY A 286 -16.57 -33.60 -4.01
N MET A 287 -15.36 -34.15 -3.90
CA MET A 287 -14.42 -33.85 -2.83
C MET A 287 -13.67 -32.55 -3.14
N ILE A 288 -13.47 -31.73 -2.11
CA ILE A 288 -12.39 -30.74 -2.04
C ILE A 288 -11.11 -31.48 -2.38
N GLY A 289 -10.51 -31.17 -3.54
CA GLY A 289 -9.42 -31.95 -4.10
C GLY A 289 -8.31 -32.17 -3.07
N ARG A 290 -7.93 -33.43 -2.83
CA ARG A 290 -6.66 -33.74 -2.15
C ARG A 290 -5.59 -33.92 -3.21
N ARG A 291 -4.41 -33.33 -2.99
CA ARG A 291 -3.20 -33.67 -3.76
C ARG A 291 -2.85 -35.15 -3.50
N PRO A 292 -2.11 -35.83 -4.41
CA PRO A 292 -1.69 -37.22 -4.24
C PRO A 292 -0.89 -37.50 -2.96
N ASN A 293 -0.31 -36.45 -2.34
CA ASN A 293 0.40 -36.50 -1.08
C ASN A 293 -0.50 -36.24 0.17
N GLY A 294 -1.83 -36.23 0.01
CA GLY A 294 -2.78 -36.04 1.11
C GLY A 294 -3.06 -34.59 1.51
N ALA A 295 -2.38 -33.60 0.91
CA ALA A 295 -2.61 -32.18 1.21
C ALA A 295 -3.91 -31.66 0.57
N LEU A 296 -4.71 -30.89 1.31
CA LEU A 296 -5.93 -30.24 0.81
C LEU A 296 -5.59 -29.23 -0.31
N MET A 297 -6.38 -29.22 -1.40
CA MET A 297 -6.35 -28.15 -2.39
C MET A 297 -6.90 -26.88 -1.76
N ASN A 298 -6.11 -25.82 -1.84
CA ASN A 298 -6.33 -24.57 -1.13
C ASN A 298 -6.91 -23.54 -2.11
N PRO A 299 -8.09 -22.92 -1.83
CA PRO A 299 -8.44 -21.69 -2.51
C PRO A 299 -7.38 -20.65 -2.14
N SER A 300 -6.49 -20.32 -3.07
CA SER A 300 -5.35 -19.46 -2.77
C SER A 300 -5.83 -18.05 -2.36
N PHE A 301 -5.82 -17.76 -1.05
CA PHE A 301 -6.04 -16.42 -0.48
C PHE A 301 -4.99 -15.39 -0.94
N ASN A 302 -3.89 -15.85 -1.56
CA ASN A 302 -2.84 -15.00 -2.11
C ASN A 302 -3.24 -14.22 -3.37
N ASN A 303 -4.43 -14.44 -3.94
CA ASN A 303 -4.85 -13.86 -5.22
C ASN A 303 -6.18 -13.09 -5.14
N GLN A 304 -6.49 -12.54 -3.95
CA GLN A 304 -7.69 -11.74 -3.65
C GLN A 304 -7.35 -10.25 -3.53
N TRP A 305 -8.35 -9.40 -3.75
CA TRP A 305 -8.27 -7.98 -3.42
C TRP A 305 -8.11 -7.78 -1.90
N LYS A 306 -7.25 -6.85 -1.48
CA LYS A 306 -7.28 -6.36 -0.09
C LYS A 306 -8.52 -5.49 0.09
N VAL A 307 -9.15 -5.65 1.25
CA VAL A 307 -10.41 -5.01 1.59
C VAL A 307 -10.23 -3.50 1.65
N THR A 308 -11.13 -2.80 0.97
CA THR A 308 -11.32 -1.35 1.04
C THR A 308 -12.82 -1.07 0.98
N ALA A 309 -13.26 0.07 1.53
CA ALA A 309 -14.67 0.44 1.48
C ALA A 309 -15.11 0.76 0.03
N PRO A 310 -16.35 0.43 -0.35
CA PRO A 310 -16.93 0.95 -1.59
C PRO A 310 -16.84 2.48 -1.62
N VAL A 311 -16.43 3.07 -2.74
CA VAL A 311 -16.37 4.53 -2.89
C VAL A 311 -17.57 5.00 -3.69
N ILE A 312 -18.27 6.00 -3.16
CA ILE A 312 -19.41 6.65 -3.80
C ILE A 312 -18.94 7.99 -4.33
N GLN A 313 -19.02 8.20 -5.64
CA GLN A 313 -18.68 9.46 -6.27
C GLN A 313 -19.46 9.64 -7.59
N ASP A 314 -19.98 10.84 -7.82
CA ASP A 314 -20.67 11.24 -9.05
C ASP A 314 -21.78 10.25 -9.47
N GLY A 315 -22.64 9.87 -8.50
CA GLY A 315 -23.73 8.93 -8.69
C GLY A 315 -23.31 7.49 -8.98
N LYS A 316 -22.04 7.13 -8.77
CA LYS A 316 -21.47 5.79 -9.01
C LYS A 316 -20.92 5.19 -7.74
N VAL A 317 -20.93 3.86 -7.69
CA VAL A 317 -20.29 3.06 -6.64
C VAL A 317 -19.19 2.23 -7.29
N ILE A 318 -17.95 2.47 -6.86
CA ILE A 318 -16.77 1.71 -7.29
C ILE A 318 -16.34 0.82 -6.13
N PHE A 319 -16.14 -0.47 -6.38
CA PHE A 319 -15.76 -1.40 -5.34
C PHE A 319 -14.99 -2.62 -5.88
N THR A 320 -14.27 -3.25 -4.97
CA THR A 320 -13.70 -4.58 -5.13
C THR A 320 -14.22 -5.47 -4.01
N ALA A 321 -14.41 -6.75 -4.29
CA ALA A 321 -14.78 -7.73 -3.28
C ALA A 321 -13.67 -8.77 -3.12
N PRO A 322 -13.39 -9.24 -1.90
CA PRO A 322 -12.34 -10.23 -1.67
C PRO A 322 -12.68 -11.61 -2.26
N ASP A 323 -13.96 -11.84 -2.53
CA ASP A 323 -14.52 -13.09 -3.01
C ASP A 323 -14.80 -13.06 -4.55
N ALA A 324 -14.25 -12.05 -5.24
CA ALA A 324 -14.30 -11.83 -6.68
C ALA A 324 -12.94 -11.41 -7.26
N ARG A 325 -12.80 -11.49 -8.59
CA ARG A 325 -11.55 -11.17 -9.32
C ARG A 325 -11.67 -9.94 -10.23
N ALA A 326 -12.56 -9.01 -9.93
CA ALA A 326 -12.75 -7.81 -10.72
C ALA A 326 -12.97 -6.57 -9.83
N ILE A 327 -12.74 -5.40 -10.42
CA ILE A 327 -13.20 -4.11 -9.91
C ILE A 327 -14.47 -3.74 -10.67
N HIS A 328 -15.49 -3.29 -9.95
CA HIS A 328 -16.82 -3.05 -10.48
C HIS A 328 -17.21 -1.58 -10.29
N CYS A 329 -17.96 -1.06 -11.26
CA CYS A 329 -18.64 0.22 -11.12
C CYS A 329 -20.13 0.05 -11.45
N VAL A 330 -20.98 0.52 -10.53
CA VAL A 330 -22.44 0.48 -10.67
C VAL A 330 -23.04 1.85 -10.42
N ASN A 331 -24.21 2.12 -10.99
CA ASN A 331 -24.98 3.32 -10.70
C ASN A 331 -25.52 3.24 -9.27
N LEU A 332 -25.30 4.28 -8.47
CA LEU A 332 -25.73 4.35 -7.07
C LEU A 332 -27.26 4.28 -6.92
N ARG A 333 -28.00 4.80 -7.90
CA ARG A 333 -29.46 4.93 -7.82
C ARG A 333 -30.20 3.61 -8.01
N ASP A 334 -29.71 2.73 -8.88
CA ASP A 334 -30.43 1.53 -9.31
C ASP A 334 -29.57 0.25 -9.36
N GLY A 335 -28.29 0.34 -9.03
CA GLY A 335 -27.37 -0.80 -9.01
C GLY A 335 -27.00 -1.33 -10.40
N THR A 336 -27.39 -0.65 -11.48
CA THR A 336 -27.05 -1.09 -12.84
C THR A 336 -25.54 -0.98 -13.10
N LYS A 337 -24.98 -2.00 -13.76
CA LYS A 337 -23.55 -2.02 -14.11
C LYS A 337 -23.21 -0.87 -15.07
N VAL A 338 -22.24 -0.04 -14.71
CA VAL A 338 -21.61 0.93 -15.60
C VAL A 338 -20.48 0.24 -16.37
N TRP A 339 -19.52 -0.34 -15.64
CA TRP A 339 -18.40 -1.09 -16.20
C TRP A 339 -17.85 -2.10 -15.18
N THR A 340 -17.03 -3.02 -15.67
CA THR A 340 -16.23 -3.94 -14.85
C THR A 340 -14.88 -4.18 -15.53
N GLN A 341 -13.82 -4.32 -14.74
CA GLN A 341 -12.50 -4.69 -15.23
C GLN A 341 -11.95 -5.85 -14.40
N ASN A 342 -11.46 -6.89 -15.09
CA ASN A 342 -10.79 -8.01 -14.42
C ASN A 342 -9.52 -7.53 -13.72
N ARG A 343 -9.30 -8.07 -12.52
CA ARG A 343 -8.09 -7.87 -11.73
C ARG A 343 -6.89 -8.36 -12.53
N GLN A 344 -5.89 -7.51 -12.69
CA GLN A 344 -4.61 -7.89 -13.26
C GLN A 344 -3.78 -8.67 -12.24
N GLU A 345 -2.78 -9.41 -12.72
CA GLU A 345 -1.98 -10.29 -11.85
C GLU A 345 -1.37 -9.52 -10.66
N GLU A 346 -0.85 -8.32 -10.93
CA GLU A 346 -0.17 -7.47 -9.96
C GLU A 346 -1.09 -6.71 -9.01
N ASP A 347 -2.37 -6.50 -9.34
CA ASP A 347 -3.29 -5.66 -8.57
C ASP A 347 -3.44 -6.15 -7.11
N LEU A 348 -3.30 -5.29 -6.12
CA LEU A 348 -3.44 -5.63 -4.70
C LEU A 348 -4.72 -5.08 -4.10
N TYR A 349 -4.99 -3.80 -4.33
CA TYR A 349 -6.10 -3.10 -3.70
C TYR A 349 -6.60 -1.92 -4.54
N PHE A 350 -7.84 -1.52 -4.27
CA PHE A 350 -8.46 -0.31 -4.79
C PHE A 350 -8.19 0.86 -3.82
N GLY A 351 -7.39 1.84 -4.23
CA GLY A 351 -6.91 2.95 -3.39
C GLY A 351 -7.88 4.12 -3.23
N GLY A 352 -9.03 4.07 -3.90
CA GLY A 352 -10.06 5.11 -3.88
C GLY A 352 -10.28 5.78 -5.23
N VAL A 353 -11.20 6.75 -5.26
CA VAL A 353 -11.47 7.58 -6.45
C VAL A 353 -11.01 9.01 -6.20
N TYR A 354 -10.20 9.54 -7.11
CA TYR A 354 -9.67 10.90 -7.06
C TYR A 354 -9.55 11.46 -8.47
N ALA A 355 -9.84 12.75 -8.66
CA ALA A 355 -9.77 13.41 -9.97
C ALA A 355 -10.51 12.66 -11.10
N GLY A 356 -11.63 11.98 -10.78
CA GLY A 356 -12.40 11.18 -11.74
C GLY A 356 -11.78 9.83 -12.11
N LEU A 357 -10.72 9.40 -11.42
CA LEU A 357 -10.02 8.14 -11.65
C LEU A 357 -10.09 7.24 -10.42
N ALA A 358 -10.48 5.98 -10.61
CA ALA A 358 -10.28 4.91 -9.64
C ALA A 358 -8.79 4.49 -9.65
N VAL A 359 -8.12 4.65 -8.52
CA VAL A 359 -6.71 4.27 -8.35
C VAL A 359 -6.63 2.81 -7.94
N VAL A 360 -5.91 2.00 -8.70
CA VAL A 360 -5.61 0.61 -8.36
C VAL A 360 -4.12 0.46 -8.12
N VAL A 361 -3.77 -0.05 -6.95
CA VAL A 361 -2.37 -0.27 -6.57
C VAL A 361 -2.07 -1.76 -6.65
N GLY A 362 -1.04 -2.10 -7.41
CA GLY A 362 -0.48 -3.43 -7.56
C GLY A 362 0.84 -3.61 -6.81
N ARG A 363 1.44 -4.79 -6.94
CA ARG A 363 2.70 -5.17 -6.28
C ARG A 363 3.90 -4.34 -6.72
N LYS A 364 3.87 -3.80 -7.94
CA LYS A 364 4.93 -2.93 -8.51
C LYS A 364 4.37 -1.82 -9.39
N THR A 365 3.06 -1.72 -9.49
CA THR A 365 2.39 -0.83 -10.42
C THR A 365 1.30 -0.05 -9.73
N CYS A 366 0.96 1.10 -10.28
CA CYS A 366 -0.22 1.87 -9.93
C CYS A 366 -0.94 2.24 -11.22
N ARG A 367 -2.27 2.17 -11.25
CA ARG A 367 -3.07 2.45 -12.45
C ARG A 367 -4.24 3.35 -12.13
N GLY A 368 -4.54 4.27 -13.04
CA GLY A 368 -5.74 5.11 -12.99
C GLY A 368 -6.78 4.59 -13.98
N ILE A 369 -8.00 4.35 -13.50
CA ILE A 369 -9.13 3.87 -14.31
C ILE A 369 -10.19 4.96 -14.35
N ASP A 370 -10.61 5.38 -15.54
CA ASP A 370 -11.69 6.37 -15.69
C ASP A 370 -13.01 5.84 -15.13
N ILE A 371 -13.62 6.58 -14.20
CA ILE A 371 -14.84 6.11 -13.53
C ILE A 371 -16.08 6.10 -14.43
N ASN A 372 -16.06 6.77 -15.58
CA ASN A 372 -17.21 6.86 -16.46
C ASN A 372 -17.28 5.67 -17.42
N ASN A 373 -16.14 5.17 -17.89
CA ASN A 373 -16.11 4.11 -18.91
C ASN A 373 -15.26 2.88 -18.54
N GLY A 374 -14.51 2.90 -17.45
CA GLY A 374 -13.68 1.78 -16.99
C GLY A 374 -12.39 1.57 -17.79
N SER A 375 -12.01 2.50 -18.66
CA SER A 375 -10.75 2.44 -19.40
C SER A 375 -9.57 2.81 -18.50
N THR A 376 -8.46 2.10 -18.65
CA THR A 376 -7.22 2.46 -17.96
C THR A 376 -6.60 3.66 -18.68
N VAL A 377 -6.50 4.80 -17.96
CA VAL A 377 -5.95 6.05 -18.49
C VAL A 377 -4.42 6.03 -18.46
N TRP A 378 -3.84 5.50 -17.39
CA TRP A 378 -2.40 5.39 -17.24
C TRP A 378 -2.02 4.17 -16.39
N THR A 379 -0.77 3.75 -16.52
CA THR A 379 -0.13 2.72 -15.70
C THR A 379 1.30 3.16 -15.42
N LEU A 380 1.67 3.15 -14.16
CA LEU A 380 2.97 3.54 -13.66
C LEU A 380 3.62 2.37 -12.95
N GLU A 381 4.91 2.17 -13.18
CA GLU A 381 5.73 1.36 -12.27
C GLU A 381 6.09 2.22 -11.06
N THR A 382 5.90 1.70 -9.85
CA THR A 382 6.13 2.45 -8.61
C THR A 382 7.20 1.77 -7.76
N GLY A 383 6.86 0.61 -7.20
CA GLY A 383 7.67 -0.12 -6.23
C GLY A 383 6.78 -1.05 -5.43
N VAL A 384 7.34 -1.75 -4.44
CA VAL A 384 6.56 -2.70 -3.65
C VAL A 384 5.84 -1.99 -2.51
N PRO A 385 4.48 -1.97 -2.51
CA PRO A 385 3.75 -1.27 -1.46
C PRO A 385 3.96 -1.89 -0.08
N SER A 386 4.01 -1.02 0.92
CA SER A 386 4.12 -1.38 2.34
C SER A 386 2.88 -1.00 3.16
N GLY A 387 1.88 -0.40 2.51
CA GLY A 387 0.59 -0.06 3.10
C GLY A 387 -0.38 0.52 2.06
N LEU A 388 -1.56 0.94 2.52
CA LEU A 388 -2.47 1.75 1.74
C LEU A 388 -1.98 3.20 1.69
N GLY A 389 -2.05 3.77 0.49
CA GLY A 389 -1.78 5.18 0.27
C GLY A 389 -2.98 6.06 0.61
N VAL A 390 -2.75 7.36 0.55
CA VAL A 390 -3.75 8.40 0.76
C VAL A 390 -3.58 9.48 -0.29
N ALA A 391 -4.67 10.06 -0.77
CA ALA A 391 -4.61 11.22 -1.65
C ALA A 391 -4.81 12.53 -0.89
N SER A 392 -4.14 13.57 -1.35
CA SER A 392 -4.45 14.95 -1.00
C SER A 392 -4.41 15.78 -2.26
N GLU A 393 -5.45 16.58 -2.48
CA GLU A 393 -5.65 17.33 -3.72
C GLU A 393 -5.62 16.39 -4.93
N ASN A 394 -4.59 16.49 -5.77
CA ASN A 394 -4.41 15.68 -6.97
C ASN A 394 -3.21 14.72 -6.87
N ILE A 395 -2.61 14.57 -5.68
CA ILE A 395 -1.45 13.71 -5.45
C ILE A 395 -1.84 12.51 -4.61
N TYR A 396 -1.56 11.31 -5.10
CA TYR A 396 -1.65 10.06 -4.34
C TYR A 396 -0.28 9.72 -3.74
N TYR A 397 -0.23 9.58 -2.42
CA TYR A 397 0.98 9.24 -1.66
C TYR A 397 0.97 7.75 -1.36
N LEU A 398 1.82 6.99 -2.06
CA LEU A 398 1.93 5.54 -1.93
C LEU A 398 3.16 5.17 -1.09
N PRO A 399 3.01 4.56 0.10
CA PRO A 399 4.12 4.02 0.86
C PRO A 399 4.67 2.76 0.18
N ILE A 400 5.98 2.76 -0.11
CA ILE A 400 6.69 1.63 -0.72
C ILE A 400 7.92 1.25 0.10
N LYS A 401 8.18 -0.05 0.24
CA LYS A 401 9.35 -0.58 0.96
C LYS A 401 10.63 -0.51 0.12
N GLU A 402 10.48 -0.59 -1.19
CA GLU A 402 11.55 -0.57 -2.18
C GLU A 402 10.98 -0.03 -3.48
N SER A 403 11.75 0.80 -4.16
CA SER A 403 11.43 1.26 -5.51
C SER A 403 12.33 0.60 -6.53
N ASN A 404 12.03 0.85 -7.79
CA ASN A 404 12.74 0.27 -8.91
C ASN A 404 14.23 0.69 -9.00
N GLY A 405 14.58 1.86 -8.45
CA GLY A 405 15.96 2.39 -8.43
C GLY A 405 16.61 2.44 -7.05
N SER A 406 15.87 2.15 -5.98
CA SER A 406 16.36 2.20 -4.60
C SER A 406 15.80 1.06 -3.76
N LYS A 407 16.67 0.43 -2.96
CA LYS A 407 16.25 -0.55 -1.94
C LYS A 407 15.78 0.12 -0.64
N GLU A 408 15.76 1.45 -0.60
CA GLU A 408 15.34 2.21 0.56
C GLU A 408 13.82 2.43 0.56
N PRO A 409 13.17 2.42 1.75
CA PRO A 409 11.76 2.75 1.87
C PRO A 409 11.48 4.23 1.57
N GLU A 410 10.38 4.49 0.89
CA GLU A 410 9.99 5.84 0.51
C GLU A 410 8.46 5.98 0.34
N VAL A 411 8.01 7.23 0.25
CA VAL A 411 6.65 7.57 -0.17
C VAL A 411 6.71 8.10 -1.59
N CYS A 412 6.09 7.37 -2.51
CA CYS A 412 5.98 7.73 -3.93
C CYS A 412 4.75 8.63 -4.13
N ALA A 413 4.96 9.86 -4.60
CA ALA A 413 3.91 10.83 -4.86
C ALA A 413 3.53 10.82 -6.34
N ILE A 414 2.27 10.54 -6.64
CA ILE A 414 1.74 10.35 -7.99
C ILE A 414 0.73 11.45 -8.30
N ASP A 415 0.97 12.27 -9.32
CA ASP A 415 -0.04 13.17 -9.89
C ASP A 415 -1.09 12.33 -10.63
N ILE A 416 -2.28 12.24 -10.04
CA ILE A 416 -3.34 11.32 -10.46
C ILE A 416 -3.90 11.75 -11.82
N ALA A 417 -4.15 13.04 -12.02
CA ALA A 417 -4.65 13.55 -13.30
C ALA A 417 -3.66 13.36 -14.45
N LYS A 418 -2.35 13.55 -14.22
CA LYS A 418 -1.33 13.41 -15.26
C LYS A 418 -0.83 11.98 -15.44
N GLY A 419 -1.04 11.11 -14.46
CA GLY A 419 -0.47 9.77 -14.45
C GLY A 419 1.05 9.82 -14.46
N LYS A 420 1.65 10.62 -13.57
CA LYS A 420 3.12 10.75 -13.45
C LYS A 420 3.57 10.75 -12.00
N ILE A 421 4.68 10.09 -11.70
CA ILE A 421 5.36 10.23 -10.41
C ILE A 421 6.02 11.61 -10.37
N VAL A 422 5.66 12.41 -9.37
CA VAL A 422 6.14 13.80 -9.22
C VAL A 422 7.20 13.94 -8.13
N ALA A 423 7.27 13.01 -7.18
CA ALA A 423 8.32 13.00 -6.17
C ALA A 423 8.49 11.62 -5.52
N HIS A 424 9.70 11.38 -5.04
CA HIS A 424 10.05 10.26 -4.16
C HIS A 424 10.56 10.84 -2.83
N THR A 425 9.82 10.62 -1.75
CA THR A 425 10.23 11.07 -0.41
C THR A 425 10.82 9.89 0.36
N ARG A 426 12.15 9.81 0.40
CA ARG A 426 12.86 8.74 1.11
C ARG A 426 12.74 8.87 2.63
N SER A 427 12.65 7.73 3.29
CA SER A 427 12.65 7.65 4.74
C SER A 427 14.01 8.06 5.30
N ARG A 428 14.04 9.05 6.21
CA ARG A 428 15.29 9.59 6.78
C ARG A 428 16.09 8.55 7.59
N LYS A 429 15.44 7.51 8.09
CA LYS A 429 16.03 6.44 8.93
C LYS A 429 15.84 5.04 8.35
N SER A 430 15.52 4.96 7.05
CA SER A 430 15.13 3.69 6.40
C SER A 430 13.96 2.98 7.10
N GLU A 431 13.11 3.74 7.80
CA GLU A 431 11.85 3.26 8.38
C GLU A 431 10.83 3.04 7.27
N VAL A 432 10.18 1.88 7.26
CA VAL A 432 9.14 1.53 6.28
C VAL A 432 7.81 2.13 6.73
N ALA A 433 7.24 3.03 5.92
CA ALA A 433 5.89 3.53 6.16
C ALA A 433 4.83 2.46 5.87
N GLY A 434 3.76 2.44 6.66
CA GLY A 434 2.62 1.55 6.49
C GLY A 434 1.41 2.29 5.91
N ASN A 435 0.21 1.97 6.39
CA ASN A 435 -1.03 2.64 5.95
C ASN A 435 -0.98 4.13 6.30
N LEU A 436 -1.21 5.00 5.32
CA LEU A 436 -1.11 6.46 5.46
C LEU A 436 -2.46 7.13 5.71
N ILE A 437 -2.48 8.14 6.58
CA ILE A 437 -3.61 9.06 6.78
C ILE A 437 -3.09 10.48 6.94
N PHE A 438 -3.77 11.45 6.36
CA PHE A 438 -3.50 12.87 6.60
C PHE A 438 -4.50 13.45 7.59
N HIS A 439 -4.00 14.17 8.60
CA HIS A 439 -4.86 14.82 9.59
C HIS A 439 -4.16 16.03 10.19
N GLU A 440 -4.84 17.18 10.19
CA GLU A 440 -4.38 18.45 10.78
C GLU A 440 -2.89 18.76 10.53
N GLY A 441 -2.44 18.65 9.28
CA GLY A 441 -1.07 18.99 8.94
C GLY A 441 -0.03 17.91 9.28
N ALA A 442 -0.47 16.72 9.68
CA ALA A 442 0.39 15.55 9.89
C ALA A 442 0.11 14.47 8.83
N VAL A 443 1.14 13.66 8.58
CA VAL A 443 1.09 12.38 7.87
C VAL A 443 1.31 11.29 8.90
N ILE A 444 0.29 10.47 9.10
CA ILE A 444 0.30 9.36 10.06
C ILE A 444 0.53 8.08 9.27
N SER A 445 1.45 7.25 9.74
CA SER A 445 1.79 5.96 9.14
C SER A 445 1.62 4.86 10.17
N GLN A 446 0.76 3.88 9.90
CA GLN A 446 0.61 2.70 10.73
C GLN A 446 1.11 1.43 10.01
N THR A 447 2.16 0.82 10.55
CA THR A 447 2.68 -0.48 10.11
C THR A 447 2.01 -1.62 10.88
N THR A 448 2.52 -2.85 10.75
CA THR A 448 2.08 -3.98 11.57
C THR A 448 2.51 -3.89 13.03
N SER A 449 3.42 -2.98 13.38
CA SER A 449 4.06 -2.90 14.71
C SER A 449 4.15 -1.48 15.27
N ASP A 450 4.13 -0.46 14.41
CA ASP A 450 4.48 0.90 14.79
C ASP A 450 3.47 1.90 14.23
N VAL A 451 3.28 3.00 14.97
CA VAL A 451 2.61 4.21 14.48
C VAL A 451 3.60 5.35 14.53
N ALA A 452 3.81 5.99 13.38
CA ALA A 452 4.70 7.13 13.24
C ALA A 452 3.92 8.35 12.74
N VAL A 453 4.28 9.52 13.23
CA VAL A 453 3.69 10.81 12.84
C VAL A 453 4.78 11.68 12.26
N TYR A 454 4.55 12.16 11.04
CA TYR A 454 5.45 13.05 10.32
C TYR A 454 4.72 14.37 10.06
N PRO A 455 5.38 15.54 10.16
CA PRO A 455 4.78 16.80 9.74
C PRO A 455 4.57 16.79 8.22
N GLN A 456 3.48 17.40 7.75
CA GLN A 456 3.27 17.60 6.31
C GLN A 456 4.36 18.52 5.74
N LEU A 457 4.82 18.17 4.55
CA LEU A 457 5.91 18.86 3.86
C LEU A 457 5.66 20.36 3.72
N ALA A 458 4.44 20.75 3.36
CA ALA A 458 4.06 22.16 3.15
C ALA A 458 4.21 22.99 4.44
N ILE A 459 3.71 22.48 5.57
CA ILE A 459 3.79 23.16 6.87
C ILE A 459 5.25 23.28 7.31
N LYS A 460 6.03 22.21 7.13
CA LYS A 460 7.45 22.23 7.51
C LYS A 460 8.25 23.20 6.62
N LEU A 461 7.95 23.26 5.33
CA LEU A 461 8.55 24.25 4.42
C LEU A 461 8.23 25.67 4.87
N GLU A 462 6.98 25.98 5.21
CA GLU A 462 6.58 27.32 5.67
C GLU A 462 7.30 27.72 6.97
N GLN A 463 7.44 26.80 7.92
CA GLN A 463 8.21 27.01 9.15
C GLN A 463 9.67 27.31 8.86
N ILE A 464 10.31 26.54 7.98
CA ILE A 464 11.71 26.76 7.60
C ILE A 464 11.87 28.06 6.80
N ASP A 465 10.91 28.41 5.95
CA ASP A 465 10.93 29.68 5.21
C ASP A 465 10.88 30.88 6.15
N LEU A 466 10.13 30.81 7.26
CA LEU A 466 10.15 31.83 8.31
C LEU A 466 11.52 31.91 9.01
N LEU A 467 12.13 30.77 9.32
CA LEU A 467 13.47 30.72 9.94
C LEU A 467 14.56 31.26 9.01
N ILE A 468 14.53 30.91 7.72
CA ILE A 468 15.48 31.40 6.72
C ILE A 468 15.26 32.88 6.45
N LYS A 469 14.02 33.39 6.50
CA LYS A 469 13.79 34.84 6.46
C LYS A 469 14.49 35.57 7.61
N ALA A 470 14.54 34.96 8.80
CA ALA A 470 15.25 35.52 9.95
C ALA A 470 16.78 35.36 9.83
N ASN A 471 17.27 34.25 9.29
CA ASN A 471 18.70 34.02 9.01
C ASN A 471 18.92 33.46 7.58
N PRO A 472 19.10 34.33 6.57
CA PRO A 472 19.16 33.91 5.16
C PRO A 472 20.34 33.02 4.78
N ASN A 473 21.37 32.94 5.64
CA ASN A 473 22.60 32.20 5.38
C ASN A 473 22.82 31.08 6.41
N ASP A 474 21.78 30.63 7.11
CA ASP A 474 21.87 29.45 7.96
C ASP A 474 22.15 28.19 7.11
N PRO A 475 23.33 27.55 7.23
CA PRO A 475 23.66 26.38 6.41
C PRO A 475 22.72 25.19 6.70
N LEU A 476 22.29 25.03 7.95
CA LEU A 476 21.39 23.93 8.34
C LEU A 476 19.99 24.16 7.78
N GLY A 477 19.42 25.34 7.99
CA GLY A 477 18.12 25.73 7.45
C GLY A 477 18.07 25.61 5.92
N LEU A 478 19.09 26.11 5.21
CA LEU A 478 19.16 25.99 3.74
C LEU A 478 19.31 24.54 3.27
N THR A 479 20.11 23.72 3.96
CA THR A 479 20.23 22.28 3.64
C THR A 479 18.88 21.58 3.82
N GLU A 480 18.19 21.86 4.93
CA GLU A 480 16.89 21.26 5.20
C GLU A 480 15.82 21.76 4.22
N ARG A 481 15.77 23.05 3.89
CA ARG A 481 14.83 23.56 2.87
C ARG A 481 15.11 22.96 1.50
N GLY A 482 16.37 22.86 1.11
CA GLY A 482 16.77 22.22 -0.14
C GLY A 482 16.28 20.77 -0.25
N GLU A 483 16.42 20.00 0.84
CA GLU A 483 15.86 18.65 0.93
C GLU A 483 14.34 18.61 0.82
N LEU A 484 13.63 19.50 1.52
CA LEU A 484 12.18 19.54 1.48
C LEU A 484 11.66 19.99 0.11
N ARG A 485 12.34 20.92 -0.57
CA ARG A 485 12.04 21.34 -1.94
C ARG A 485 12.27 20.20 -2.93
N LEU A 486 13.36 19.45 -2.77
CA LEU A 486 13.62 18.23 -3.54
C LEU A 486 12.47 17.23 -3.37
N ASN A 487 12.08 16.93 -2.13
CA ASN A 487 10.96 16.04 -1.83
C ASN A 487 9.60 16.56 -2.36
N LYS A 488 9.46 17.87 -2.58
CA LYS A 488 8.27 18.49 -3.19
C LYS A 488 8.30 18.45 -4.73
N GLY A 489 9.43 18.11 -5.34
CA GLY A 489 9.68 18.25 -6.78
C GLY A 489 10.02 19.67 -7.22
N ASP A 490 10.30 20.61 -6.30
CA ASP A 490 10.87 21.92 -6.62
C ASP A 490 12.40 21.80 -6.80
N LEU A 491 12.78 21.18 -7.92
CA LEU A 491 14.17 20.84 -8.22
C LEU A 491 15.05 22.09 -8.34
N LYS A 492 14.55 23.15 -8.97
CA LYS A 492 15.29 24.43 -9.11
C LYS A 492 15.54 25.07 -7.76
N GLY A 493 14.50 25.22 -6.94
CA GLY A 493 14.65 25.80 -5.60
C GLY A 493 15.52 24.94 -4.68
N ALA A 494 15.51 23.61 -4.84
CA ALA A 494 16.41 22.71 -4.13
C ALA A 494 17.87 22.90 -4.53
N ILE A 495 18.15 22.93 -5.84
CA ILE A 495 19.50 23.17 -6.38
C ILE A 495 20.03 24.53 -5.92
N GLU A 496 19.22 25.58 -5.96
CA GLU A 496 19.61 26.93 -5.50
C GLU A 496 20.03 26.93 -4.03
N ASP A 497 19.23 26.36 -3.13
CA ASP A 497 19.54 26.30 -1.70
C ASP A 497 20.80 25.48 -1.42
N LEU A 498 20.91 24.29 -2.03
CA LEU A 498 22.03 23.38 -1.79
C LEU A 498 23.35 23.93 -2.34
N LYS A 499 23.32 24.59 -3.50
CA LYS A 499 24.49 25.32 -4.02
C LYS A 499 24.89 26.47 -3.10
N LYS A 500 23.90 27.20 -2.55
CA LYS A 500 24.17 28.28 -1.59
C LYS A 500 24.85 27.76 -0.32
N VAL A 501 24.50 26.56 0.16
CA VAL A 501 25.18 25.91 1.29
C VAL A 501 26.61 25.53 0.93
N LEU A 502 26.83 24.89 -0.21
CA LEU A 502 28.17 24.41 -0.62
C LEU A 502 29.16 25.55 -0.92
N ALA A 503 28.68 26.78 -1.12
CA ALA A 503 29.51 27.97 -1.24
C ALA A 503 29.99 28.55 0.11
N GLN A 504 29.49 28.04 1.24
CA GLN A 504 29.80 28.53 2.59
C GLN A 504 30.89 27.71 3.27
N SER A 505 31.50 28.28 4.31
CA SER A 505 32.33 27.51 5.24
C SER A 505 31.43 26.70 6.18
N ILE A 506 31.40 25.39 5.98
CA ILE A 506 30.49 24.45 6.66
C ILE A 506 31.25 23.25 7.22
N THR A 507 30.65 22.52 8.15
CA THR A 507 31.22 21.28 8.67
C THR A 507 31.20 20.17 7.60
N PRO A 508 32.08 19.15 7.70
CA PRO A 508 32.09 18.02 6.76
C PRO A 508 30.75 17.30 6.66
N GLU A 509 30.00 17.19 7.77
CA GLU A 509 28.71 16.49 7.79
C GLU A 509 27.65 17.23 6.97
N ILE A 510 27.57 18.56 7.12
CA ILE A 510 26.65 19.39 6.32
C ILE A 510 27.07 19.36 4.85
N LYS A 511 28.38 19.41 4.58
CA LYS A 511 28.91 19.34 3.21
C LYS A 511 28.56 18.04 2.51
N ASP A 512 28.79 16.90 3.16
CA ASP A 512 28.49 15.56 2.62
C ASP A 512 26.99 15.39 2.36
N ARG A 513 26.15 15.86 3.31
CA ARG A 513 24.70 15.84 3.18
C ARG A 513 24.22 16.72 2.03
N ALA A 514 24.63 17.99 1.97
CA ALA A 514 24.25 18.92 0.92
C ALA A 514 24.73 18.46 -0.46
N ARG A 515 25.95 17.91 -0.57
CA ARG A 515 26.51 17.36 -1.82
C ARG A 515 25.72 16.15 -2.31
N THR A 516 25.32 15.25 -1.40
CA THR A 516 24.49 14.09 -1.74
C THR A 516 23.11 14.52 -2.24
N LYS A 517 22.47 15.47 -1.55
CA LYS A 517 21.17 15.99 -1.95
C LYS A 517 21.20 16.80 -3.24
N LEU A 518 22.29 17.50 -3.52
CA LEU A 518 22.48 18.21 -4.78
C LEU A 518 22.65 17.22 -5.95
N PHE A 519 23.35 16.11 -5.73
CA PHE A 519 23.44 15.03 -6.72
C PHE A 519 22.07 14.43 -7.04
N GLU A 520 21.26 14.14 -6.02
CA GLU A 520 19.88 13.65 -6.19
C GLU A 520 19.03 14.68 -6.97
N ALA A 521 19.05 15.95 -6.56
CA ALA A 521 18.28 17.00 -7.23
C ALA A 521 18.66 17.20 -8.70
N PHE A 522 19.94 17.12 -9.06
CA PHE A 522 20.35 17.14 -10.46
C PHE A 522 19.91 15.87 -11.20
N THR A 523 20.05 14.69 -10.60
CA THR A 523 19.60 13.44 -11.23
C THR A 523 18.14 13.53 -11.62
N ASP A 524 17.28 13.96 -10.70
CA ASP A 524 15.84 14.13 -10.93
C ASP A 524 15.56 15.22 -11.99
N TYR A 525 16.33 16.31 -11.98
CA TYR A 525 16.11 17.43 -12.91
C TYR A 525 16.49 17.06 -14.35
N PHE A 526 17.62 16.36 -14.53
CA PHE A 526 18.05 15.83 -15.82
C PHE A 526 17.11 14.75 -16.35
N GLN A 527 16.52 13.94 -15.46
CA GLN A 527 15.51 12.95 -15.83
C GLN A 527 14.19 13.61 -16.26
N GLN A 528 13.78 14.68 -15.58
CA GLN A 528 12.50 15.34 -15.84
C GLN A 528 12.54 16.28 -17.04
N ASP A 529 13.61 17.07 -17.19
CA ASP A 529 13.75 18.08 -18.25
C ASP A 529 15.23 18.29 -18.60
N PHE A 530 15.76 17.39 -19.43
CA PHE A 530 17.16 17.42 -19.86
C PHE A 530 17.57 18.76 -20.48
N ASN A 531 16.70 19.35 -21.32
CA ASN A 531 17.01 20.58 -22.04
C ASN A 531 17.18 21.76 -21.08
N ALA A 532 16.30 21.88 -20.08
CA ALA A 532 16.41 22.93 -19.07
C ALA A 532 17.53 22.67 -18.05
N ALA A 533 17.97 21.42 -17.88
CA ALA A 533 19.05 21.02 -16.97
C ALA A 533 20.45 21.08 -17.62
N GLU A 534 20.56 21.01 -18.95
CA GLU A 534 21.82 20.97 -19.70
C GLU A 534 22.88 22.00 -19.25
N PRO A 535 22.55 23.27 -18.93
CA PRO A 535 23.54 24.24 -18.46
C PRO A 535 24.33 23.80 -17.22
N PHE A 536 23.81 22.85 -16.43
CA PHE A 536 24.41 22.37 -15.20
C PHE A 536 25.24 21.09 -15.36
N LEU A 537 25.51 20.62 -16.59
CA LEU A 537 26.22 19.35 -16.86
C LEU A 537 27.54 19.22 -16.11
N GLY A 538 28.38 20.26 -16.13
CA GLY A 538 29.69 20.22 -15.46
C GLY A 538 29.58 20.13 -13.93
N GLU A 539 28.57 20.76 -13.34
CA GLU A 539 28.30 20.67 -11.90
C GLU A 539 27.80 19.28 -11.53
N TYR A 540 26.90 18.71 -12.34
CA TYR A 540 26.38 17.37 -12.11
C TYR A 540 27.48 16.29 -12.25
N GLU A 541 28.34 16.41 -13.26
CA GLU A 541 29.49 15.53 -13.44
C GLU A 541 30.45 15.60 -12.25
N ALA A 542 30.72 16.80 -11.73
CA ALA A 542 31.59 16.98 -10.57
C ALA A 542 31.06 16.28 -9.32
N LEU A 543 29.73 16.14 -9.18
CA LEU A 543 29.07 15.46 -8.05
C LEU A 543 29.12 13.93 -8.12
N CYS A 544 29.50 13.37 -9.26
CA CYS A 544 29.70 11.93 -9.43
C CYS A 544 30.97 11.41 -8.74
N LYS A 545 31.94 12.30 -8.46
CA LYS A 545 33.15 11.96 -7.72
C LYS A 545 32.82 11.82 -6.23
N VAL A 546 33.11 10.67 -5.63
CA VAL A 546 32.98 10.45 -4.19
C VAL A 546 34.38 10.50 -3.59
N ASP A 547 34.60 11.44 -2.67
CA ASP A 547 35.91 11.61 -2.03
C ASP A 547 36.13 10.48 -1.02
N ILE A 548 37.17 9.67 -1.24
CA ILE A 548 37.52 8.57 -0.34
C ILE A 548 38.24 9.16 0.87
N ARG A 549 37.66 8.97 2.06
CA ARG A 549 38.25 9.45 3.32
C ARG A 549 39.59 8.77 3.58
N ALA A 550 40.59 9.56 3.97
CA ALA A 550 41.91 9.05 4.35
C ALA A 550 41.79 8.18 5.62
N GLY A 551 42.19 6.91 5.52
CA GLY A 551 42.09 5.94 6.62
C GLY A 551 40.77 5.15 6.68
N ALA A 552 39.90 5.25 5.67
CA ALA A 552 38.71 4.41 5.56
C ALA A 552 39.07 2.91 5.52
N GLU A 553 38.28 2.09 6.21
CA GLU A 553 38.43 0.64 6.14
C GLU A 553 38.17 0.12 4.71
N GLU A 554 38.75 -1.02 4.34
CA GLU A 554 38.63 -1.60 2.99
C GLU A 554 37.17 -1.72 2.54
N LYS A 555 36.27 -2.13 3.45
CA LYS A 555 34.84 -2.24 3.18
C LYS A 555 34.22 -0.87 2.84
N GLU A 556 34.51 0.15 3.64
CA GLU A 556 33.99 1.50 3.44
C GLU A 556 34.54 2.12 2.13
N ARG A 557 35.81 1.85 1.80
CA ARG A 557 36.41 2.25 0.53
C ARG A 557 35.68 1.62 -0.67
N LEU A 558 35.43 0.31 -0.63
CA LEU A 558 34.70 -0.39 -1.68
C LEU A 558 33.27 0.14 -1.85
N GLU A 559 32.58 0.46 -0.75
CA GLU A 559 31.24 1.07 -0.78
C GLU A 559 31.26 2.48 -1.41
N MET A 560 32.24 3.32 -1.06
CA MET A 560 32.41 4.66 -1.64
C MET A 560 32.75 4.61 -3.14
N GLU A 561 33.62 3.68 -3.54
CA GLU A 561 33.95 3.48 -4.96
C GLU A 561 32.75 2.95 -5.75
N ALA A 562 31.96 2.04 -5.18
CA ALA A 562 30.72 1.54 -5.78
C ALA A 562 29.70 2.67 -5.95
N GLU A 563 29.56 3.54 -4.95
CA GLU A 563 28.69 4.72 -5.03
C GLU A 563 29.16 5.68 -6.13
N GLY A 564 30.46 6.00 -6.20
CA GLY A 564 31.01 6.86 -7.25
C GLY A 564 30.77 6.31 -8.66
N ARG A 565 30.93 4.99 -8.84
CA ARG A 565 30.57 4.30 -10.09
C ARG A 565 29.09 4.44 -10.39
N ARG A 566 28.21 4.15 -9.42
CA ARG A 566 26.75 4.28 -9.57
C ARG A 566 26.36 5.67 -10.05
N ARG A 567 26.90 6.72 -9.41
CA ARG A 567 26.63 8.11 -9.78
C ARG A 567 27.06 8.41 -11.21
N LYS A 568 28.27 7.99 -11.59
CA LYS A 568 28.80 8.19 -12.95
C LYS A 568 27.98 7.45 -14.01
N THR A 569 27.57 6.21 -13.73
CA THR A 569 26.73 5.41 -14.61
C THR A 569 25.35 6.07 -14.83
N ASN A 570 24.72 6.59 -13.77
CA ASN A 570 23.46 7.34 -13.86
C ASN A 570 23.61 8.61 -14.71
N PHE A 571 24.67 9.39 -14.45
CA PHE A 571 25.01 10.58 -15.22
C PHE A 571 25.15 10.26 -16.71
N LEU A 572 25.98 9.29 -17.07
CA LEU A 572 26.24 8.94 -18.47
C LEU A 572 24.97 8.47 -19.19
N CYS A 573 24.12 7.70 -18.50
CA CYS A 573 22.85 7.25 -19.05
C CYS A 573 21.90 8.41 -19.37
N LEU A 574 21.70 9.33 -18.41
CA LEU A 574 20.84 10.49 -18.58
C LEU A 574 21.37 11.43 -19.67
N VAL A 575 22.69 11.66 -19.72
CA VAL A 575 23.32 12.49 -20.74
C VAL A 575 23.20 11.86 -22.13
N ALA A 576 23.46 10.56 -22.27
CA ALA A 576 23.33 9.88 -23.56
C ALA A 576 21.91 9.99 -24.12
N LYS A 577 20.89 9.71 -23.29
CA LYS A 577 19.47 9.84 -23.66
C LYS A 577 19.07 11.27 -23.98
N GLY A 578 19.50 12.22 -23.16
CA GLY A 578 19.25 13.63 -23.38
C GLY A 578 19.79 14.11 -24.73
N ARG A 579 21.05 13.76 -25.04
CA ARG A 579 21.68 14.05 -26.33
C ARG A 579 20.97 13.35 -27.50
N GLU A 580 20.55 12.10 -27.32
CA GLU A 580 19.74 11.38 -28.31
C GLU A 580 18.43 12.14 -28.60
N SER A 581 17.71 12.58 -27.56
CA SER A 581 16.44 13.32 -27.70
C SER A 581 16.60 14.69 -28.38
N GLN A 582 17.79 15.30 -28.27
CA GLN A 582 18.16 16.55 -28.95
C GLN A 582 18.62 16.32 -30.40
N GLY A 583 18.74 15.07 -30.85
CA GLY A 583 19.31 14.72 -32.17
C GLY A 583 20.84 14.80 -32.24
N ARG A 584 21.54 15.00 -31.12
CA ARG A 584 23.01 15.02 -31.02
C ARG A 584 23.57 13.60 -30.95
N LEU A 585 23.36 12.83 -32.02
CA LEU A 585 23.57 11.37 -32.00
C LEU A 585 25.03 10.93 -31.80
N ILE A 586 26.02 11.72 -32.24
CA ILE A 586 27.44 11.42 -32.01
C ILE A 586 27.77 11.53 -30.52
N ASP A 587 27.29 12.59 -29.86
CA ASP A 587 27.51 12.79 -28.43
C ASP A 587 26.78 11.71 -27.61
N ALA A 588 25.57 11.33 -28.04
CA ALA A 588 24.83 10.23 -27.45
C ALA A 588 25.60 8.90 -27.57
N PHE A 589 26.14 8.62 -28.76
CA PHE A 589 26.97 7.44 -29.02
C PHE A 589 28.18 7.38 -28.10
N ASP A 590 28.96 8.47 -28.01
CA ASP A 590 30.15 8.54 -27.16
C ASP A 590 29.79 8.30 -25.68
N LYS A 591 28.67 8.87 -25.21
CA LYS A 591 28.20 8.67 -23.84
C LYS A 591 27.65 7.28 -23.57
N TYR A 592 26.99 6.64 -24.54
CA TYR A 592 26.61 5.24 -24.44
C TYR A 592 27.82 4.31 -24.37
N GLN A 593 28.90 4.60 -25.11
CA GLN A 593 30.15 3.83 -25.01
C GLN A 593 30.83 4.04 -23.65
N GLU A 594 30.92 5.27 -23.15
CA GLU A 594 31.44 5.57 -21.81
C GLU A 594 30.63 4.85 -20.71
N PHE A 595 29.30 4.79 -20.86
CA PHE A 595 28.41 4.07 -19.95
C PHE A 595 28.73 2.58 -19.91
N ALA A 596 28.88 1.95 -21.09
CA ALA A 596 29.24 0.54 -21.19
C ALA A 596 30.59 0.26 -20.52
N ALA A 597 31.59 1.10 -20.78
CA ALA A 597 32.94 0.94 -20.21
C ALA A 597 33.00 1.19 -18.68
N THR A 598 32.08 1.97 -18.13
CA THR A 598 32.00 2.25 -16.68
C THR A 598 31.23 1.16 -15.92
N SER A 599 30.44 0.36 -16.62
CA SER A 599 29.64 -0.74 -16.06
C SER A 599 30.49 -1.99 -15.86
N GLN A 600 30.31 -2.75 -14.76
CA GLN A 600 30.97 -4.05 -14.61
C GLN A 600 30.31 -5.12 -15.50
N SER A 601 31.11 -6.05 -16.04
CA SER A 601 30.65 -7.07 -17.00
C SER A 601 29.61 -8.04 -16.44
N ASP A 602 29.67 -8.34 -15.13
CA ASP A 602 28.81 -9.34 -14.47
C ASP A 602 27.61 -8.75 -13.70
N ASP A 603 27.49 -7.42 -13.62
CA ASP A 603 26.40 -6.76 -12.90
C ASP A 603 25.23 -6.42 -13.83
N LEU A 604 24.04 -6.95 -13.52
CA LEU A 604 22.80 -6.56 -14.18
C LEU A 604 22.36 -5.19 -13.64
N ILE A 605 22.40 -4.17 -14.51
CA ILE A 605 22.01 -2.80 -14.15
C ILE A 605 20.52 -2.63 -14.43
N SER A 606 19.79 -2.09 -13.45
CA SER A 606 18.44 -1.55 -13.67
C SER A 606 18.60 -0.11 -14.14
N VAL A 607 18.09 0.19 -15.32
CA VAL A 607 18.24 1.52 -15.93
C VAL A 607 17.18 2.44 -15.34
N LEU A 608 17.58 3.64 -14.92
CA LEU A 608 16.74 4.64 -14.24
C LEU A 608 15.33 4.85 -14.83
N ASP A 609 15.17 4.77 -16.16
CA ASP A 609 13.88 4.99 -16.84
C ASP A 609 13.22 3.70 -17.37
N GLU A 610 13.94 2.57 -17.37
CA GLU A 610 13.42 1.26 -17.81
C GLU A 610 13.79 0.19 -16.77
N PRO A 611 13.28 0.29 -15.54
CA PRO A 611 13.85 -0.46 -14.44
C PRO A 611 13.53 -1.96 -14.49
N SER A 612 12.48 -2.31 -15.24
CA SER A 612 12.06 -3.68 -15.57
C SER A 612 13.05 -4.38 -16.52
N VAL A 613 13.91 -3.65 -17.22
CA VAL A 613 14.99 -4.21 -18.03
C VAL A 613 16.22 -4.41 -17.14
N ARG A 614 16.64 -5.67 -16.99
CA ARG A 614 17.93 -6.04 -16.38
C ARG A 614 18.83 -6.59 -17.45
N ALA A 615 19.85 -5.83 -17.81
CA ALA A 615 20.88 -6.23 -18.76
C ALA A 615 22.24 -5.76 -18.24
N SER A 616 23.32 -6.38 -18.71
CA SER A 616 24.65 -5.80 -18.49
C SER A 616 24.71 -4.42 -19.17
N GLY A 617 25.50 -3.51 -18.62
CA GLY A 617 25.59 -2.14 -19.16
C GLY A 617 26.01 -2.12 -20.64
N GLU A 618 26.82 -3.10 -21.05
CA GLU A 618 27.23 -3.29 -22.43
C GLU A 618 26.07 -3.71 -23.34
N VAL A 619 25.33 -4.77 -22.99
CA VAL A 619 24.19 -5.26 -23.78
C VAL A 619 23.12 -4.19 -23.92
N TRP A 620 22.84 -3.46 -22.83
CA TRP A 620 21.88 -2.37 -22.87
C TRP A 620 22.35 -1.23 -23.79
N SER A 621 23.62 -0.81 -23.66
CA SER A 621 24.20 0.25 -24.48
C SER A 621 24.20 -0.13 -25.98
N GLN A 622 24.57 -1.36 -26.32
CA GLN A 622 24.51 -1.88 -27.68
C GLN A 622 23.08 -1.84 -28.24
N GLY A 623 22.09 -2.29 -27.46
CA GLY A 623 20.68 -2.24 -27.86
C GLY A 623 20.19 -0.81 -28.12
N ARG A 624 20.56 0.16 -27.27
CA ARG A 624 20.22 1.58 -27.45
C ARG A 624 20.90 2.18 -28.66
N ILE A 625 22.20 1.95 -28.85
CA ILE A 625 22.94 2.41 -30.03
C ILE A 625 22.29 1.85 -31.31
N ALA A 626 21.96 0.55 -31.35
CA ALA A 626 21.30 -0.06 -32.50
C ALA A 626 19.93 0.57 -32.79
N ALA A 627 19.10 0.78 -31.76
CA ALA A 627 17.81 1.44 -31.89
C ALA A 627 17.94 2.90 -32.36
N MET A 628 18.94 3.63 -31.85
CA MET A 628 19.25 5.00 -32.23
C MET A 628 19.66 5.08 -33.71
N VAL A 629 20.57 4.21 -34.16
CA VAL A 629 21.02 4.13 -35.57
C VAL A 629 19.85 3.79 -36.50
N ALA A 630 18.97 2.88 -36.08
CA ALA A 630 17.79 2.49 -36.87
C ALA A 630 16.78 3.65 -37.04
N LYS A 631 16.66 4.53 -36.03
CA LYS A 631 15.75 5.69 -36.04
C LYS A 631 16.35 6.95 -36.63
N ALA A 632 17.67 7.01 -36.84
CA ALA A 632 18.36 8.19 -37.32
C ALA A 632 17.86 8.63 -38.71
N SER A 633 17.63 9.94 -38.88
CA SER A 633 17.32 10.52 -40.19
C SER A 633 18.48 10.34 -41.18
N PRO A 634 18.25 10.35 -42.50
CA PRO A 634 19.31 10.19 -43.50
C PRO A 634 20.48 11.17 -43.32
N GLU A 635 20.18 12.39 -42.87
CA GLU A 635 21.15 13.47 -42.63
C GLU A 635 22.07 13.16 -41.44
N ASN A 636 21.52 12.60 -40.36
CA ASN A 636 22.26 12.28 -39.13
C ASN A 636 22.91 10.89 -39.15
N LYS A 637 22.51 10.02 -40.10
CA LYS A 637 22.97 8.64 -40.20
C LYS A 637 24.41 8.52 -40.70
N LYS A 638 24.79 9.27 -41.73
CA LYS A 638 26.15 9.24 -42.31
C LYS A 638 27.26 9.58 -41.28
N PRO A 639 27.16 10.67 -40.49
CA PRO A 639 28.16 10.98 -39.48
C PRO A 639 28.25 9.92 -38.37
N LEU A 640 27.12 9.34 -37.99
CA LEU A 640 27.03 8.30 -36.96
C LEU A 640 27.66 6.98 -37.46
N GLU A 641 27.37 6.56 -38.69
CA GLU A 641 27.99 5.38 -39.32
C GLU A 641 29.51 5.55 -39.47
N ALA A 642 29.97 6.74 -39.86
CA ALA A 642 31.41 7.03 -39.95
C ALA A 642 32.10 6.93 -38.58
N LYS A 643 31.45 7.40 -37.51
CA LYS A 643 31.95 7.27 -36.13
C LYS A 643 32.01 5.81 -35.69
N ILE A 644 30.96 5.02 -35.96
CA ILE A 644 30.92 3.58 -35.65
C ILE A 644 32.05 2.84 -36.36
N GLN A 645 32.25 3.11 -37.66
CA GLN A 645 33.33 2.51 -38.44
C GLN A 645 34.71 2.91 -37.90
N SER A 646 34.90 4.19 -37.55
CA SER A 646 36.15 4.66 -36.96
C SER A 646 36.46 3.98 -35.62
N SER A 647 35.46 3.77 -34.77
CA SER A 647 35.63 3.06 -33.49
C SER A 647 35.97 1.58 -33.73
N TRP A 648 35.35 0.95 -34.73
CA TRP A 648 35.65 -0.42 -35.13
C TRP A 648 37.09 -0.58 -35.64
N ASP A 649 37.54 0.31 -36.52
CA ASP A 649 38.89 0.29 -37.06
C ASP A 649 39.96 0.50 -35.96
N GLN A 650 39.65 1.31 -34.94
CA GLN A 650 40.51 1.49 -33.77
C GLN A 650 40.60 0.24 -32.89
N LEU A 651 39.50 -0.50 -32.73
CA LEU A 651 39.49 -1.78 -32.01
C LEU A 651 40.30 -2.86 -32.74
N GLN A 652 40.15 -2.94 -34.07
CA GLN A 652 40.95 -3.85 -34.90
C GLN A 652 42.45 -3.53 -34.82
N LYS A 653 42.83 -2.24 -34.80
CA LYS A 653 44.24 -1.81 -34.64
C LYS A 653 44.82 -2.10 -33.25
N LYS A 654 43.98 -2.21 -32.21
CA LYS A 654 44.39 -2.54 -30.83
C LYS A 654 44.52 -4.04 -30.56
N GLY A 655 44.30 -4.89 -31.56
CA GLY A 655 44.51 -6.34 -31.43
C GLY A 655 43.47 -7.06 -30.58
N ALA A 656 42.25 -6.51 -30.46
CA ALA A 656 41.14 -7.25 -29.88
C ALA A 656 40.64 -8.29 -30.89
N THR A 657 41.08 -9.55 -30.72
CA THR A 657 40.40 -10.70 -31.31
C THR A 657 39.06 -10.90 -30.61
N LEU A 658 38.03 -11.20 -31.39
CA LEU A 658 36.73 -11.65 -30.89
C LEU A 658 36.94 -12.90 -30.01
N ASP A 659 36.63 -12.77 -28.73
CA ASP A 659 36.09 -13.84 -27.88
C ASP A 659 34.87 -13.28 -27.15
#